data_AF-A0A1F7TYF6-F1
#
_entry.id   AF-A0A1F7TYF6-F1
#
_cell.length_a   1.000
_cell.length_b   1.000
_cell.length_c   1.000
_cell.angle_alpha   90.00
_cell.angle_beta   90.00
_cell.angle_gamma   90.00
#
_symmetry.space_group_name_H-M   'P 1'
#
loop_
_entity.id
_entity.type
_entity.pdbx_description
1 polymer ?
#
loop_
_entity_poly.entity_id
_entity_poly.type
_entity_poly.pdbx_seq_one_letter_code
_entity_poly.pdbx_strand_id
1 'polypeptide(L)'
;MGELIHLLTNAQNSDTFLTSFFMKTMSQISLLLRATSFTALVAVFVLALAASPSVTRAAGANDLVKCADFSAVYLIGDNGKRYSFPNEKIFFTWHPDFDEVKEISCDDLATLPLAGVVKYRAGVRLVKIPSVPKVYAVESDGTLRPIRDEVQARKLYGEGWSQAVDDLPESFFPRYSVKTELKDDELPEGMILEDDGKLLQVDEDGEAVEVEGVFTARDKALLRRHAHKVEALEGRLGRALSKIAELEQELERLQRLLDGQKAVRVNSSDHKTVTIKEVKNGSTVGTDNGRRSDNGNPDGPARDEKKLPDLVVSDLLLGNSTTGSGAALTAVIGNTGTAEVTQDVTVYFWLDDVLEWTYNSSTLADKTFKKVGGSSTVSPQHIEGTRTIKVCIDTRDIVAESNENNNCRTETLEAPEGDFTISDVGTRRLDASGNASETLRTFDFQTSGPLDHYRIRIWNSSGNLHDELVQQVMSSSQTNWTVLPTWLTPLALGQTYTFQIHAEEYLTGDANDVGGTFVTEAAAVVASPALELSVKSEPYNTYTRGQSNAYMGEFTFTNSASDAVEVQDITFQLVGDTDGNQVPVNENISNVQNHISSCFAKNGSTMVSSVEGVGTDGFVTLDSLNWAVASNGIYEFDVYCALTTTLVDGGNTDLYLARVNDVNSFVAQYALTGNALSSSEKALDSTGALNSDAQHSIQVVDQGFVILSLHPSTPSGAVTLQPSALNEVGVFRAVSQYEDVIMNQVTFYVKAESTVSSVVIEYQDALGNTVTKTGVPVGGYVTFSGADILVEDSTQHQISVSLMLGTDISVGDNYVVTMHPTGYALGAVGQTSGAMVSSSMSNIVGMTVIAQ
;
A
#
# COMPACT_ATOMS: atom_id res chain seq x y z
N MET A 1 43.40 -28.81 -8.14
CA MET A 1 44.30 -29.89 -8.63
C MET A 1 43.65 -31.20 -8.23
N GLY A 2 43.12 -31.96 -9.21
CA GLY A 2 42.37 -33.23 -9.06
C GLY A 2 41.04 -33.09 -8.31
N GLU A 3 39.84 -33.21 -8.88
CA GLU A 3 39.34 -34.00 -10.00
C GLU A 3 38.28 -33.18 -10.76
N LEU A 4 38.74 -32.42 -11.74
CA LEU A 4 38.02 -32.22 -13.00
C LEU A 4 38.77 -33.16 -13.96
N ILE A 5 38.06 -33.94 -14.79
CA ILE A 5 38.53 -35.04 -15.66
C ILE A 5 38.25 -36.45 -15.07
N HIS A 6 36.97 -36.80 -14.97
CA HIS A 6 36.44 -38.09 -15.43
C HIS A 6 34.91 -38.01 -15.35
N LEU A 7 34.23 -38.47 -16.40
CA LEU A 7 32.76 -38.62 -16.51
C LEU A 7 32.00 -37.48 -17.23
N LEU A 8 32.58 -37.02 -18.34
CA LEU A 8 31.81 -36.92 -19.59
C LEU A 8 32.33 -38.03 -20.52
N THR A 9 31.59 -39.13 -20.67
CA THR A 9 31.53 -39.94 -21.91
C THR A 9 30.51 -41.08 -21.81
N ASN A 10 29.56 -41.04 -22.76
CA ASN A 10 28.83 -42.14 -23.40
C ASN A 10 27.73 -42.94 -22.67
N ALA A 11 26.51 -42.55 -23.05
CA ALA A 11 25.31 -43.34 -23.34
C ALA A 11 25.49 -44.86 -23.59
N GLN A 12 24.62 -45.67 -22.98
CA GLN A 12 23.69 -46.57 -23.68
C GLN A 12 22.80 -47.38 -22.71
N ASN A 13 21.51 -47.50 -23.06
CA ASN A 13 20.52 -48.54 -22.68
C ASN A 13 19.51 -48.25 -21.54
N SER A 14 18.37 -47.70 -21.98
CA SER A 14 16.96 -48.13 -21.78
C SER A 14 16.57 -49.11 -20.67
N ASP A 15 15.44 -48.75 -20.03
CA ASP A 15 14.44 -49.62 -19.37
C ASP A 15 14.94 -50.59 -18.31
N THR A 16 14.75 -50.25 -17.02
CA THR A 16 14.43 -51.18 -15.89
C THR A 16 14.59 -50.54 -14.49
N PHE A 17 14.02 -49.36 -14.24
CA PHE A 17 13.99 -48.81 -12.86
C PHE A 17 12.58 -48.59 -12.26
N LEU A 18 11.53 -48.68 -13.07
CA LEU A 18 10.14 -48.44 -12.64
C LEU A 18 9.39 -49.66 -12.09
N THR A 19 9.95 -50.87 -12.19
CA THR A 19 9.26 -52.11 -11.78
C THR A 19 9.76 -52.72 -10.46
N SER A 20 10.82 -52.19 -9.86
CA SER A 20 11.42 -52.73 -8.63
C SER A 20 10.87 -52.15 -7.32
N PHE A 21 10.13 -51.04 -7.35
CA PHE A 21 9.65 -50.39 -6.13
C PHE A 21 8.19 -50.73 -5.79
N PHE A 22 7.39 -51.14 -6.78
CA PHE A 22 5.95 -51.37 -6.62
C PHE A 22 5.53 -52.76 -6.11
N MET A 23 6.45 -53.71 -5.97
CA MET A 23 6.09 -55.13 -5.73
C MET A 23 6.51 -55.71 -4.36
N LYS A 24 6.98 -54.90 -3.40
CA LYS A 24 7.50 -55.43 -2.12
C LYS A 24 6.78 -54.99 -0.83
N THR A 25 5.68 -54.27 -0.91
CA THR A 25 4.91 -53.82 0.27
C THR A 25 3.50 -54.41 0.38
N MET A 26 3.08 -55.29 -0.55
CA MET A 26 1.74 -55.91 -0.54
C MET A 26 1.68 -57.34 0.02
N SER A 27 2.54 -57.70 0.98
CA SER A 27 2.49 -59.03 1.61
C SER A 27 2.80 -59.00 3.11
N GLN A 28 1.96 -58.34 3.90
CA GLN A 28 1.72 -58.62 5.33
C GLN A 28 0.40 -57.95 5.81
N ILE A 29 -0.66 -57.94 5.00
CA ILE A 29 -2.01 -57.53 5.44
C ILE A 29 -2.87 -58.79 5.49
N SER A 30 -2.72 -59.57 6.57
CA SER A 30 -3.63 -60.66 6.91
C SER A 30 -3.48 -61.11 8.37
N LEU A 31 -3.55 -60.20 9.34
CA LEU A 31 -4.02 -60.58 10.67
C LEU A 31 -4.40 -59.35 11.50
N LEU A 32 -5.55 -59.45 12.17
CA LEU A 32 -6.10 -58.54 13.20
C LEU A 32 -7.03 -57.42 12.69
N LEU A 33 -8.17 -57.83 12.13
CA LEU A 33 -9.43 -57.21 12.57
C LEU A 33 -9.67 -57.61 14.03
N ARG A 34 -9.77 -56.63 14.94
CA ARG A 34 -10.81 -56.53 15.98
C ARG A 34 -10.60 -55.29 16.87
N ALA A 35 -11.58 -54.39 16.81
CA ALA A 35 -11.93 -53.36 17.78
C ALA A 35 -10.90 -52.24 18.05
N THR A 36 -11.05 -51.09 17.37
CA THR A 36 -11.37 -49.76 17.94
C THR A 36 -11.25 -48.67 16.86
N SER A 37 -12.24 -47.77 16.86
CA SER A 37 -12.47 -46.51 16.15
C SER A 37 -11.39 -45.92 15.20
N PHE A 38 -11.81 -45.69 13.96
CA PHE A 38 -11.05 -45.22 12.80
C PHE A 38 -11.19 -43.69 12.58
N THR A 39 -10.84 -42.87 13.58
CA THR A 39 -10.92 -41.40 13.46
C THR A 39 -9.65 -40.64 13.82
N ALA A 40 -8.58 -41.31 14.29
CA ALA A 40 -7.36 -40.63 14.75
C ALA A 40 -6.14 -40.75 13.80
N LEU A 41 -6.22 -41.50 12.69
CA LEU A 41 -5.05 -41.76 11.84
C LEU A 41 -4.93 -40.85 10.60
N VAL A 42 -5.99 -40.13 10.21
CA VAL A 42 -5.99 -39.26 9.01
C VAL A 42 -5.39 -37.88 9.30
N ALA A 43 -5.37 -37.44 10.56
CA ALA A 43 -4.81 -36.14 10.95
C ALA A 43 -3.26 -36.08 10.94
N VAL A 44 -2.57 -37.24 10.98
CA VAL A 44 -1.10 -37.28 11.05
C VAL A 44 -0.46 -37.44 9.66
N PHE A 45 -1.22 -37.84 8.63
CA PHE A 45 -0.67 -38.01 7.27
C PHE A 45 -0.91 -36.80 6.35
N VAL A 46 -1.83 -35.90 6.68
CA VAL A 46 -2.08 -34.65 5.92
C VAL A 46 -1.10 -33.53 6.30
N LEU A 47 -0.38 -33.64 7.42
CA LEU A 47 0.58 -32.62 7.87
C LEU A 47 2.02 -32.81 7.39
N ALA A 48 2.33 -33.88 6.64
CA ALA A 48 3.70 -34.24 6.23
C ALA A 48 4.00 -34.08 4.71
N LEU A 49 3.06 -33.56 3.92
CA LEU A 49 3.22 -33.35 2.47
C LEU A 49 3.36 -31.87 2.05
N ALA A 50 3.50 -30.94 3.02
CA ALA A 50 3.62 -29.50 2.77
C ALA A 50 5.02 -28.92 3.07
N ALA A 51 6.08 -29.73 3.04
CA ALA A 51 7.45 -29.24 3.19
C ALA A 51 8.38 -29.89 2.16
N SER A 52 8.22 -29.49 0.90
CA SER A 52 9.34 -29.53 -0.04
C SER A 52 10.27 -28.38 0.33
N PRO A 53 11.52 -28.59 0.79
CA PRO A 53 12.45 -27.48 0.90
C PRO A 53 12.68 -26.93 -0.49
N SER A 54 12.24 -25.69 -0.72
CA SER A 54 12.66 -24.91 -1.88
C SER A 54 14.19 -24.94 -1.91
N VAL A 55 14.78 -25.32 -3.04
CA VAL A 55 16.22 -25.17 -3.26
C VAL A 55 16.46 -23.66 -3.36
N THR A 56 16.71 -22.99 -2.22
CA THR A 56 17.04 -21.57 -2.19
C THR A 56 18.36 -21.38 -2.92
N ARG A 57 18.30 -20.84 -4.14
CA ARG A 57 19.48 -20.35 -4.85
C ARG A 57 20.06 -19.22 -4.00
N ALA A 58 21.34 -19.31 -3.62
CA ALA A 58 22.01 -18.24 -2.89
C ALA A 58 21.84 -16.91 -3.65
N ALA A 59 21.34 -15.88 -2.98
CA ALA A 59 21.11 -14.57 -3.58
C ALA A 59 22.46 -13.93 -3.96
N GLY A 60 22.55 -13.39 -5.18
CA GLY A 60 23.74 -12.76 -5.73
C GLY A 60 23.55 -11.27 -6.01
N ALA A 61 24.60 -10.62 -6.53
CA ALA A 61 24.50 -9.24 -7.00
C ALA A 61 23.39 -9.09 -8.05
N ASN A 62 22.68 -7.96 -7.99
CA ASN A 62 21.50 -7.60 -8.77
C ASN A 62 20.25 -8.47 -8.53
N ASP A 63 20.25 -9.33 -7.51
CA ASP A 63 19.03 -10.00 -7.08
C ASP A 63 18.15 -9.07 -6.23
N LEU A 64 16.84 -9.15 -6.46
CA LEU A 64 15.82 -8.61 -5.58
C LEU A 64 15.52 -9.65 -4.50
N VAL A 65 15.56 -9.24 -3.24
CA VAL A 65 15.34 -10.14 -2.11
C VAL A 65 14.37 -9.57 -1.10
N LYS A 66 13.66 -10.47 -0.44
CA LYS A 66 12.90 -10.21 0.79
C LYS A 66 13.14 -11.36 1.77
N CYS A 67 12.65 -11.22 2.99
CA CYS A 67 12.50 -12.35 3.90
C CYS A 67 11.02 -12.56 4.24
N ALA A 68 10.69 -13.73 4.79
CA ALA A 68 9.30 -14.08 5.12
C ALA A 68 8.66 -13.17 6.19
N ASP A 69 9.46 -12.66 7.13
CA ASP A 69 8.95 -11.94 8.31
C ASP A 69 8.48 -10.50 8.02
N PHE A 70 8.91 -9.90 6.91
CA PHE A 70 8.54 -8.54 6.53
C PHE A 70 8.46 -8.33 5.02
N SER A 71 7.56 -7.46 4.59
CA SER A 71 7.25 -7.20 3.18
C SER A 71 8.27 -6.32 2.43
N ALA A 72 9.27 -5.76 3.13
CA ALA A 72 10.25 -4.88 2.51
C ALA A 72 11.12 -5.62 1.48
N VAL A 73 11.22 -5.05 0.28
CA VAL A 73 12.05 -5.56 -0.82
C VAL A 73 13.38 -4.81 -0.85
N TYR A 74 14.46 -5.54 -1.10
CA TYR A 74 15.81 -5.01 -1.19
C TYR A 74 16.49 -5.42 -2.50
N LEU A 75 17.26 -4.51 -3.09
CA LEU A 75 18.20 -4.80 -4.16
C LEU A 75 19.57 -5.11 -3.55
N ILE A 76 20.20 -6.22 -3.95
CA ILE A 76 21.61 -6.50 -3.63
C ILE A 76 22.48 -5.82 -4.70
N GLY A 77 23.20 -4.76 -4.33
CA GLY A 77 24.13 -4.12 -5.25
C GLY A 77 25.37 -4.97 -5.54
N ASP A 78 26.10 -4.66 -6.61
CA ASP A 78 27.36 -5.32 -6.98
C ASP A 78 28.43 -5.26 -5.88
N ASN A 79 28.28 -4.36 -4.92
CA ASN A 79 29.13 -4.21 -3.73
C ASN A 79 28.76 -5.19 -2.58
N GLY A 80 27.80 -6.08 -2.78
CA GLY A 80 27.33 -7.05 -1.78
C GLY A 80 26.51 -6.41 -0.64
N LYS A 81 26.05 -5.16 -0.79
CA LYS A 81 25.21 -4.47 0.19
C LYS A 81 23.77 -4.41 -0.30
N ARG A 82 22.83 -4.37 0.65
CA ARG A 82 21.39 -4.28 0.35
C ARG A 82 20.91 -2.82 0.33
N TYR A 83 20.03 -2.49 -0.59
CA TYR A 83 19.39 -1.18 -0.75
C TYR A 83 17.87 -1.37 -0.69
N SER A 84 17.18 -0.67 0.22
CA SER A 84 15.75 -0.86 0.40
C SER A 84 14.93 -0.06 -0.60
N PHE A 85 13.85 -0.63 -1.12
CA PHE A 85 12.80 0.12 -1.81
C PHE A 85 11.88 0.78 -0.76
N PRO A 86 11.78 2.12 -0.70
CA PRO A 86 11.00 2.79 0.33
C PRO A 86 9.49 2.55 0.23
N ASN A 87 8.96 2.37 -0.98
CA ASN A 87 7.57 2.06 -1.25
C ASN A 87 7.43 1.35 -2.61
N GLU A 88 6.24 0.81 -2.87
CA GLU A 88 5.90 0.10 -4.10
C GLU A 88 5.97 0.99 -5.35
N LYS A 89 5.66 2.29 -5.25
CA LYS A 89 5.71 3.20 -6.41
C LYS A 89 7.13 3.33 -6.97
N ILE A 90 8.12 3.42 -6.08
CA ILE A 90 9.54 3.42 -6.48
C ILE A 90 9.91 2.07 -7.10
N PHE A 91 9.49 0.96 -6.48
CA PHE A 91 9.75 -0.38 -7.00
C PHE A 91 9.23 -0.56 -8.44
N PHE A 92 7.98 -0.14 -8.69
CA PHE A 92 7.35 -0.26 -10.00
C PHE A 92 7.94 0.65 -11.09
N THR A 93 8.85 1.56 -10.74
CA THR A 93 9.64 2.29 -11.75
C THR A 93 10.83 1.50 -12.28
N TRP A 94 11.25 0.47 -11.56
CA TRP A 94 12.36 -0.41 -11.94
C TRP A 94 11.89 -1.78 -12.42
N HIS A 95 10.80 -2.31 -11.86
CA HIS A 95 10.32 -3.66 -12.15
C HIS A 95 8.80 -3.66 -12.44
N PRO A 96 8.31 -4.50 -13.37
CA PRO A 96 6.89 -4.53 -13.71
C PRO A 96 6.00 -5.21 -12.64
N ASP A 97 6.58 -6.13 -11.87
CA ASP A 97 5.90 -7.00 -10.91
C ASP A 97 6.92 -7.49 -9.86
N PHE A 98 6.46 -8.27 -8.89
CA PHE A 98 7.31 -8.84 -7.83
C PHE A 98 7.86 -10.24 -8.18
N ASP A 99 7.69 -10.74 -9.41
CA ASP A 99 8.04 -12.12 -9.78
C ASP A 99 9.54 -12.41 -9.63
N GLU A 100 10.37 -11.38 -9.79
CA GLU A 100 11.83 -11.48 -9.68
C GLU A 100 12.32 -11.37 -8.23
N VAL A 101 11.43 -11.10 -7.26
CA VAL A 101 11.78 -11.01 -5.84
C VAL A 101 11.94 -12.39 -5.24
N LYS A 102 13.15 -12.70 -4.79
CA LYS A 102 13.51 -13.96 -4.15
C LYS A 102 13.29 -13.86 -2.65
N GLU A 103 12.70 -14.89 -2.07
CA GLU A 103 12.65 -15.03 -0.62
C GLU A 103 13.93 -15.71 -0.11
N ILE A 104 14.64 -15.06 0.81
CA ILE A 104 15.80 -15.61 1.53
C ILE A 104 15.53 -15.64 3.03
N SER A 105 16.33 -16.38 3.79
CA SER A 105 16.19 -16.40 5.25
C SER A 105 16.47 -15.02 5.85
N CYS A 106 15.80 -14.68 6.96
CA CYS A 106 16.06 -13.42 7.68
C CYS A 106 17.52 -13.32 8.15
N ASP A 107 18.13 -14.46 8.49
CA ASP A 107 19.53 -14.55 8.89
C ASP A 107 20.47 -14.21 7.73
N ASP A 108 20.25 -14.79 6.54
CA ASP A 108 21.04 -14.47 5.34
C ASP A 108 20.88 -13.01 4.96
N LEU A 109 19.64 -12.49 4.98
CA LEU A 109 19.38 -11.08 4.72
C LEU A 109 20.15 -10.20 5.71
N ALA A 110 20.14 -10.54 7.00
CA ALA A 110 20.83 -9.80 8.06
C ALA A 110 22.34 -9.72 7.88
N THR A 111 22.96 -10.69 7.19
CA THR A 111 24.40 -10.64 6.85
C THR A 111 24.75 -9.56 5.82
N LEU A 112 23.78 -9.11 5.01
CA LEU A 112 23.98 -8.10 3.97
C LEU A 112 23.82 -6.69 4.58
N PRO A 113 24.88 -5.85 4.62
CA PRO A 113 24.78 -4.52 5.22
C PRO A 113 23.81 -3.61 4.45
N LEU A 114 22.97 -2.86 5.16
CA LEU A 114 22.08 -1.86 4.55
C LEU A 114 22.89 -0.61 4.14
N ALA A 115 22.91 -0.29 2.85
CA ALA A 115 23.73 0.79 2.29
C ALA A 115 22.94 2.06 1.94
N GLY A 116 21.62 1.95 1.77
CA GLY A 116 20.80 3.08 1.37
C GLY A 116 19.43 2.66 0.84
N VAL A 117 18.82 3.57 0.09
CA VAL A 117 17.51 3.39 -0.53
C VAL A 117 17.63 3.43 -2.05
N VAL A 118 16.79 2.66 -2.74
CA VAL A 118 16.57 2.81 -4.18
C VAL A 118 15.68 4.05 -4.41
N LYS A 119 15.97 4.82 -5.45
CA LYS A 119 15.24 6.05 -5.81
C LYS A 119 14.36 5.81 -7.04
N TYR A 120 13.46 6.73 -7.36
CA TYR A 120 12.70 6.69 -8.62
C TYR A 120 13.63 6.53 -9.82
N ARG A 121 13.28 5.63 -10.75
CA ARG A 121 14.03 5.44 -11.99
C ARG A 121 13.91 6.67 -12.89
N ALA A 122 15.04 7.08 -13.47
CA ALA A 122 15.07 8.21 -14.40
C ALA A 122 14.14 7.99 -15.60
N GLY A 123 13.42 9.04 -16.00
CA GLY A 123 12.55 9.03 -17.18
C GLY A 123 11.22 8.27 -17.09
N VAL A 124 10.91 7.60 -15.96
CA VAL A 124 9.68 6.77 -15.84
C VAL A 124 8.52 7.54 -15.21
N ARG A 125 8.78 8.33 -14.17
CA ARG A 125 7.79 9.14 -13.43
C ARG A 125 8.31 10.54 -13.14
N LEU A 126 7.39 11.48 -13.02
CA LEU A 126 7.61 12.80 -12.45
C LEU A 126 7.30 12.74 -10.95
N VAL A 127 7.93 13.60 -10.15
CA VAL A 127 7.67 13.64 -8.70
C VAL A 127 7.37 15.05 -8.21
N LYS A 128 6.55 15.15 -7.17
CA LYS A 128 6.36 16.36 -6.37
C LYS A 128 6.35 16.00 -4.88
N ILE A 129 6.47 17.00 -4.01
CA ILE A 129 6.19 16.82 -2.58
C ILE A 129 4.81 17.39 -2.26
N PRO A 130 4.02 16.80 -1.34
CA PRO A 130 2.64 17.25 -1.10
C PRO A 130 2.52 18.73 -0.69
N SER A 131 3.51 19.26 0.04
CA SER A 131 3.52 20.64 0.55
C SER A 131 3.89 21.70 -0.48
N VAL A 132 4.46 21.33 -1.62
CA VAL A 132 4.95 22.28 -2.64
C VAL A 132 4.46 21.85 -4.01
N PRO A 133 3.70 22.69 -4.75
CA PRO A 133 3.13 22.33 -6.05
C PRO A 133 4.16 22.24 -7.19
N LYS A 134 5.47 22.24 -6.88
CA LYS A 134 6.55 22.17 -7.88
C LYS A 134 6.79 20.71 -8.29
N VAL A 135 6.79 20.46 -9.59
CA VAL A 135 7.01 19.13 -10.19
C VAL A 135 8.44 19.04 -10.69
N TYR A 136 9.05 17.87 -10.52
CA TYR A 136 10.42 17.58 -10.90
C TYR A 136 10.47 16.41 -11.87
N ALA A 137 11.27 16.54 -12.93
CA ALA A 137 11.75 15.40 -13.71
C ALA A 137 12.82 14.66 -12.90
N VAL A 138 12.75 13.34 -12.90
CA VAL A 138 13.74 12.47 -12.26
C VAL A 138 14.79 12.10 -13.30
N GLU A 139 16.03 12.54 -13.07
CA GLU A 139 17.23 12.18 -13.83
C GLU A 139 18.02 11.08 -13.11
N SER A 140 19.12 10.63 -13.72
CA SER A 140 20.04 9.64 -13.17
C SER A 140 20.50 9.97 -11.74
N ASP A 141 20.80 8.92 -10.97
CA ASP A 141 21.21 8.97 -9.56
C ASP A 141 20.22 9.65 -8.60
N GLY A 142 18.96 9.82 -9.02
CA GLY A 142 17.92 10.53 -8.28
C GLY A 142 18.21 12.02 -8.16
N THR A 143 18.67 12.60 -9.26
CA THR A 143 18.69 14.04 -9.46
C THR A 143 17.29 14.52 -9.80
N LEU A 144 16.84 15.61 -9.19
CA LEU A 144 15.55 16.24 -9.47
C LEU A 144 15.75 17.55 -10.22
N ARG A 145 15.18 17.63 -11.42
CA ARG A 145 15.17 18.86 -12.23
C ARG A 145 13.80 19.51 -12.15
N PRO A 146 13.67 20.71 -11.59
CA PRO A 146 12.39 21.38 -11.56
C PRO A 146 11.88 21.66 -12.99
N ILE A 147 10.58 21.44 -13.20
CA ILE A 147 9.85 21.87 -14.40
C ILE A 147 9.24 23.24 -14.09
N ARG A 148 9.46 24.21 -14.99
CA ARG A 148 9.11 25.63 -14.80
C ARG A 148 7.62 25.83 -14.59
N ASP A 149 6.82 25.25 -15.47
CA ASP A 149 5.37 25.39 -15.48
C ASP A 149 4.69 24.27 -16.29
N GLU A 150 3.36 24.28 -16.29
CA GLU A 150 2.53 23.34 -17.05
C GLU A 150 2.77 23.40 -18.57
N VAL A 151 3.13 24.58 -19.10
CA VAL A 151 3.39 24.73 -20.54
C VAL A 151 4.62 23.92 -20.93
N GLN A 152 5.69 24.02 -20.15
CA GLN A 152 6.89 23.20 -20.34
C GLN A 152 6.60 21.71 -20.12
N ALA A 153 5.78 21.36 -19.12
CA ALA A 153 5.41 19.97 -18.86
C ALA A 153 4.64 19.33 -20.03
N ARG A 154 3.66 20.04 -20.62
CA ARG A 154 2.92 19.56 -21.80
C ARG A 154 3.81 19.43 -23.03
N LYS A 155 4.75 20.37 -23.23
CA LYS A 155 5.73 20.28 -24.32
C LYS A 155 6.57 19.01 -24.24
N LEU A 156 7.09 18.68 -23.05
CA LEU A 156 7.97 17.53 -22.85
C LEU A 156 7.19 16.20 -22.77
N TYR A 157 6.14 16.14 -21.96
CA TYR A 157 5.46 14.89 -21.58
C TYR A 157 4.04 14.70 -22.17
N GLY A 158 3.42 15.78 -22.66
CA GLY A 158 2.16 15.75 -23.40
C GLY A 158 0.99 16.21 -22.54
N GLU A 159 -0.23 16.21 -23.09
CA GLU A 159 -1.43 16.66 -22.35
C GLU A 159 -1.69 15.81 -21.09
N GLY A 160 -1.31 14.52 -21.11
CA GLY A 160 -1.44 13.60 -19.97
C GLY A 160 -0.33 13.68 -18.91
N TRP A 161 0.58 14.67 -18.98
CA TRP A 161 1.78 14.72 -18.12
C TRP A 161 1.47 14.63 -16.62
N SER A 162 0.33 15.17 -16.17
CA SER A 162 -0.07 15.18 -14.77
C SER A 162 -0.36 13.78 -14.23
N GLN A 163 -0.73 12.82 -15.07
CA GLN A 163 -0.93 11.41 -14.71
C GLN A 163 0.39 10.67 -14.46
N ALA A 164 1.51 11.25 -14.92
CA ALA A 164 2.84 10.72 -14.68
C ALA A 164 3.46 11.22 -13.36
N VAL A 165 2.78 12.10 -12.62
CA VAL A 165 3.28 12.72 -11.38
C VAL A 165 2.90 11.89 -10.15
N ASP A 166 3.91 11.49 -9.38
CA ASP A 166 3.76 10.86 -8.08
C ASP A 166 4.10 11.81 -6.93
N ASP A 167 3.43 11.63 -5.79
CA ASP A 167 3.82 12.25 -4.52
C ASP A 167 4.99 11.49 -3.87
N LEU A 168 6.12 12.18 -3.74
CA LEU A 168 7.30 11.75 -3.00
C LEU A 168 7.16 12.24 -1.54
N PRO A 169 7.12 11.32 -0.54
CA PRO A 169 7.05 11.74 0.85
C PRO A 169 8.23 12.63 1.26
N GLU A 170 7.96 13.66 2.05
CA GLU A 170 8.96 14.66 2.46
C GLU A 170 10.18 14.04 3.18
N SER A 171 9.98 12.94 3.90
CA SER A 171 11.05 12.19 4.57
C SER A 171 12.08 11.59 3.62
N PHE A 172 11.71 11.35 2.36
CA PHE A 172 12.59 10.82 1.32
C PHE A 172 13.17 11.91 0.41
N PHE A 173 12.57 13.09 0.36
CA PHE A 173 13.03 14.19 -0.49
C PHE A 173 14.50 14.59 -0.24
N PRO A 174 15.02 14.67 1.00
CA PRO A 174 16.45 14.94 1.26
C PRO A 174 17.43 13.89 0.72
N ARG A 175 16.95 12.73 0.26
CA ARG A 175 17.78 11.70 -0.40
C ARG A 175 18.00 11.99 -1.89
N TYR A 176 17.30 12.97 -2.45
CA TYR A 176 17.44 13.42 -3.83
C TYR A 176 18.30 14.68 -3.92
N SER A 177 18.96 14.88 -5.07
CA SER A 177 19.73 16.10 -5.35
C SER A 177 18.94 16.99 -6.29
N VAL A 178 18.43 18.11 -5.79
CA VAL A 178 17.76 19.11 -6.64
C VAL A 178 18.82 19.92 -7.39
N LYS A 179 18.74 19.92 -8.72
CA LYS A 179 19.60 20.72 -9.61
C LYS A 179 18.82 21.91 -10.18
N THR A 180 19.47 22.65 -11.09
CA THR A 180 18.87 23.81 -11.77
C THR A 180 17.62 23.41 -12.55
N GLU A 181 16.64 24.31 -12.62
CA GLU A 181 15.42 24.15 -13.44
C GLU A 181 15.76 23.83 -14.90
N LEU A 182 14.91 23.05 -15.58
CA LEU A 182 15.06 22.75 -17.00
C LEU A 182 14.91 24.03 -17.83
N LYS A 183 15.81 24.25 -18.78
CA LYS A 183 15.68 25.33 -19.77
C LYS A 183 14.54 25.01 -20.74
N ASP A 184 14.09 26.03 -21.47
CA ASP A 184 13.09 25.84 -22.52
C ASP A 184 13.61 24.82 -23.55
N ASP A 185 12.76 23.81 -23.83
CA ASP A 185 13.01 22.73 -24.78
C ASP A 185 14.21 21.80 -24.44
N GLU A 186 14.78 21.89 -23.23
CA GLU A 186 15.78 20.95 -22.70
C GLU A 186 15.11 19.61 -22.36
N LEU A 187 15.66 18.50 -22.87
CA LEU A 187 15.22 17.16 -22.51
C LEU A 187 15.93 16.74 -21.21
N PRO A 188 15.19 16.24 -20.20
CA PRO A 188 15.81 15.72 -19.00
C PRO A 188 16.55 14.41 -19.28
N GLU A 189 17.72 14.25 -18.67
CA GLU A 189 18.50 13.02 -18.74
C GLU A 189 17.65 11.81 -18.29
N GLY A 190 17.78 10.70 -19.02
CA GLY A 190 17.09 9.45 -18.75
C GLY A 190 15.69 9.36 -19.35
N MET A 191 15.17 10.44 -19.95
CA MET A 191 13.87 10.42 -20.67
C MET A 191 13.87 9.32 -21.73
N ILE A 192 12.78 8.54 -21.77
CA ILE A 192 12.65 7.37 -22.64
C ILE A 192 11.88 7.75 -23.90
N LEU A 193 12.43 7.41 -25.06
CA LEU A 193 11.87 7.71 -26.36
C LEU A 193 11.71 6.44 -27.19
N GLU A 194 10.79 6.46 -28.15
CA GLU A 194 10.61 5.38 -29.12
C GLU A 194 10.65 5.93 -30.55
N ASP A 195 11.44 5.29 -31.40
CA ASP A 195 11.60 5.61 -32.82
C ASP A 195 11.69 4.33 -33.64
N ASP A 196 10.79 4.16 -34.61
CA ASP A 196 10.70 2.97 -35.48
C ASP A 196 10.79 1.61 -34.72
N GLY A 197 10.11 1.53 -33.57
CA GLY A 197 10.07 0.34 -32.71
C GLY A 197 11.30 0.14 -31.81
N LYS A 198 12.31 1.00 -31.91
CA LYS A 198 13.52 1.00 -31.08
C LYS A 198 13.37 1.95 -29.90
N LEU A 199 13.87 1.52 -28.74
CA LEU A 199 13.99 2.36 -27.55
C LEU A 199 15.26 3.21 -27.57
N LEU A 200 15.09 4.50 -27.29
CA LEU A 200 16.16 5.44 -27.03
C LEU A 200 16.04 6.01 -25.62
N GLN A 201 17.17 6.40 -25.04
CA GLN A 201 17.23 7.13 -23.77
C GLN A 201 18.06 8.40 -23.96
N VAL A 202 17.57 9.50 -23.39
CA VAL A 202 18.28 10.79 -23.40
C VAL A 202 19.48 10.71 -22.46
N ASP A 203 20.66 11.05 -22.94
CA ASP A 203 21.90 11.06 -22.14
C ASP A 203 22.14 12.39 -21.40
N GLU A 204 23.32 12.53 -20.78
CA GLU A 204 23.70 13.72 -20.00
C GLU A 204 23.85 14.99 -20.84
N ASP A 205 24.08 14.85 -22.15
CA ASP A 205 24.21 15.94 -23.11
C ASP A 205 22.86 16.33 -23.74
N GLY A 206 21.80 15.55 -23.46
CA GLY A 206 20.46 15.75 -23.99
C GLY A 206 20.24 15.12 -25.37
N GLU A 207 21.10 14.19 -25.78
CA GLU A 207 21.03 13.46 -27.05
C GLU A 207 20.30 12.12 -26.87
N ALA A 208 19.53 11.70 -27.89
CA ALA A 208 18.79 10.45 -27.84
C ALA A 208 19.68 9.28 -28.31
N VAL A 209 19.96 8.33 -27.41
CA VAL A 209 20.86 7.20 -27.65
C VAL A 209 20.08 5.88 -27.68
N GLU A 210 20.32 5.02 -28.66
CA GLU A 210 19.68 3.69 -28.76
C GLU A 210 20.15 2.77 -27.61
N VAL A 211 19.21 2.15 -26.89
CA VAL A 211 19.49 1.32 -25.69
C VAL A 211 18.96 -0.12 -25.79
N GLU A 212 18.61 -0.58 -27.00
CA GLU A 212 18.00 -1.90 -27.24
C GLU A 212 18.83 -3.09 -26.74
N GLY A 213 20.16 -2.97 -26.75
CA GLY A 213 21.11 -4.01 -26.31
C GLY A 213 21.48 -3.96 -24.82
N VAL A 214 21.05 -2.92 -24.08
CA VAL A 214 21.44 -2.70 -22.68
C VAL A 214 20.45 -3.34 -21.71
N PHE A 215 19.16 -3.40 -22.09
CA PHE A 215 18.06 -3.79 -21.21
C PHE A 215 17.50 -5.18 -21.52
N THR A 216 17.02 -5.87 -20.48
CA THR A 216 16.35 -7.16 -20.64
C THR A 216 15.01 -6.99 -21.38
N ALA A 217 14.42 -8.08 -21.90
CA ALA A 217 13.11 -8.03 -22.53
C ALA A 217 12.01 -7.48 -21.61
N ARG A 218 12.05 -7.81 -20.30
CA ARG A 218 11.11 -7.28 -19.30
C ARG A 218 11.32 -5.79 -19.05
N ASP A 219 12.57 -5.35 -18.89
CA ASP A 219 12.90 -3.92 -18.73
C ASP A 219 12.45 -3.11 -19.93
N LYS A 220 12.63 -3.64 -21.15
CA LYS A 220 12.16 -3.00 -22.37
C LYS A 220 10.65 -2.91 -22.44
N ALA A 221 9.93 -3.95 -22.02
CA ALA A 221 8.47 -3.90 -21.93
C ALA A 221 7.99 -2.86 -20.91
N LEU A 222 8.66 -2.71 -19.77
CA LEU A 222 8.41 -1.63 -18.80
C LEU A 222 8.69 -0.26 -19.42
N LEU A 223 9.88 -0.06 -19.99
CA LEU A 223 10.31 1.22 -20.57
C LEU A 223 9.41 1.69 -21.72
N ARG A 224 8.97 0.78 -22.60
CA ARG A 224 8.04 1.11 -23.70
C ARG A 224 6.73 1.73 -23.21
N ARG A 225 6.22 1.35 -22.03
CA ARG A 225 5.00 1.95 -21.45
C ARG A 225 5.18 3.42 -21.08
N HIS A 226 6.42 3.86 -20.91
CA HIS A 226 6.78 5.22 -20.51
C HIS A 226 7.52 5.97 -21.63
N ALA A 227 7.64 5.38 -22.81
CA ALA A 227 8.37 5.96 -23.93
C ALA A 227 7.52 7.01 -24.65
N HIS A 228 8.13 8.13 -25.01
CA HIS A 228 7.52 9.12 -25.89
C HIS A 228 7.94 8.89 -27.33
N LYS A 229 6.98 8.81 -28.25
CA LYS A 229 7.28 8.75 -29.69
C LYS A 229 8.05 9.99 -30.12
N VAL A 230 9.18 9.79 -30.79
CA VAL A 230 10.06 10.90 -31.21
C VAL A 230 9.31 11.90 -32.08
N GLU A 231 8.59 11.44 -33.10
CA GLU A 231 7.80 12.31 -33.99
C GLU A 231 6.83 13.23 -33.22
N ALA A 232 6.14 12.69 -32.21
CA ALA A 232 5.20 13.44 -31.39
C ALA A 232 5.89 14.44 -30.46
N LEU A 233 7.10 14.14 -30.00
CA LEU A 233 7.91 15.05 -29.18
C LEU A 233 8.50 16.19 -30.03
N GLU A 234 9.06 15.88 -31.19
CA GLU A 234 9.57 16.88 -32.15
C GLU A 234 8.47 17.84 -32.61
N GLY A 235 7.27 17.33 -32.87
CA GLY A 235 6.11 18.15 -33.20
C GLY A 235 5.72 19.13 -32.10
N ARG A 236 5.86 18.75 -30.82
CA ARG A 236 5.57 19.62 -29.66
C ARG A 236 6.69 20.63 -29.38
N LEU A 237 7.93 20.24 -29.61
CA LEU A 237 9.09 21.12 -29.43
C LEU A 237 9.31 22.06 -30.63
N GLY A 238 8.77 21.72 -31.80
CA GLY A 238 8.98 22.46 -33.04
C GLY A 238 10.42 22.38 -33.57
N ARG A 239 11.17 21.34 -33.19
CA ARG A 239 12.55 21.07 -33.64
C ARG A 239 12.81 19.57 -33.74
N ALA A 240 13.72 19.18 -34.62
CA ALA A 240 14.24 17.81 -34.67
C ALA A 240 15.16 17.53 -33.47
N LEU A 241 15.12 16.30 -32.96
CA LEU A 241 16.03 15.83 -31.91
C LEU A 241 17.35 15.35 -32.50
N SER A 242 18.43 15.50 -31.73
CA SER A 242 19.72 14.90 -32.09
C SER A 242 19.71 13.44 -31.66
N LYS A 243 19.85 12.52 -32.62
CA LYS A 243 19.85 11.07 -32.42
C LYS A 243 21.25 10.52 -32.73
N ILE A 244 21.89 9.85 -31.77
CA ILE A 244 23.25 9.30 -31.98
C ILE A 244 23.22 8.09 -32.95
N ALA A 245 22.13 7.33 -32.99
CA ALA A 245 21.99 6.17 -33.87
C ALA A 245 22.11 6.49 -35.39
N GLU A 246 21.69 7.70 -35.81
CA GLU A 246 21.82 8.15 -37.20
C GLU A 246 23.23 8.65 -37.53
N LEU A 247 23.95 9.22 -36.55
CA LEU A 247 25.30 9.74 -36.74
C LEU A 247 26.34 8.62 -36.94
N GLU A 248 26.19 7.47 -36.30
CA GLU A 248 27.09 6.32 -36.52
C GLU A 248 26.88 5.67 -37.91
N GLN A 249 25.64 5.55 -38.38
CA GLN A 249 25.35 5.07 -39.73
C GLN A 249 25.77 6.08 -40.82
N GLU A 250 25.56 7.38 -40.60
CA GLU A 250 25.99 8.42 -41.54
C GLU A 250 27.52 8.58 -41.51
N LEU A 251 28.18 8.39 -40.36
CA LEU A 251 29.64 8.32 -40.25
C LEU A 251 30.19 7.09 -40.97
N GLU A 252 29.62 5.90 -40.78
CA GLU A 252 30.03 4.71 -41.53
C GLU A 252 29.79 4.86 -43.04
N ARG A 253 28.69 5.49 -43.43
CA ARG A 253 28.38 5.79 -44.84
C ARG A 253 29.39 6.77 -45.43
N LEU A 254 29.73 7.84 -44.69
CA LEU A 254 30.76 8.81 -45.08
C LEU A 254 32.16 8.18 -45.07
N GLN A 255 32.47 7.29 -44.13
CA GLN A 255 33.72 6.50 -44.09
C GLN A 255 33.79 5.55 -45.28
N ARG A 256 32.69 4.86 -45.63
CA ARG A 256 32.59 3.99 -46.82
C ARG A 256 32.70 4.78 -48.11
N LEU A 257 32.14 5.99 -48.17
CA LEU A 257 32.30 6.90 -49.31
C LEU A 257 33.74 7.45 -49.40
N LEU A 258 34.39 7.72 -48.26
CA LEU A 258 35.78 8.17 -48.19
C LEU A 258 36.77 7.05 -48.53
N ASP A 259 36.53 5.82 -48.08
CA ASP A 259 37.32 4.63 -48.40
C ASP A 259 37.07 4.17 -49.85
N GLY A 260 35.84 4.32 -50.34
CA GLY A 260 35.49 4.17 -51.76
C GLY A 260 36.17 5.22 -52.65
N GLN A 261 36.36 6.46 -52.17
CA GLN A 261 37.15 7.49 -52.86
C GLN A 261 38.67 7.27 -52.76
N LYS A 262 39.17 6.67 -51.67
CA LYS A 262 40.59 6.28 -51.53
C LYS A 262 40.97 5.07 -52.37
N ALA A 263 40.01 4.23 -52.75
CA ALA A 263 40.20 3.04 -53.58
C ALA A 263 40.07 3.31 -55.09
N VAL A 264 40.49 4.48 -55.59
CA VAL A 264 40.82 4.63 -57.02
C VAL A 264 42.23 4.08 -57.23
N ARG A 265 42.34 2.80 -57.58
CA ARG A 265 43.57 2.25 -58.14
C ARG A 265 43.81 2.87 -59.51
N VAL A 266 44.70 3.85 -59.54
CA VAL A 266 45.44 4.28 -60.73
C VAL A 266 46.21 3.08 -61.28
N ASN A 267 46.05 2.77 -62.56
CA ASN A 267 46.96 1.86 -63.26
C ASN A 267 48.33 2.54 -63.35
N SER A 268 49.31 2.06 -62.56
CA SER A 268 50.67 2.52 -62.64
C SER A 268 51.42 1.82 -63.78
N SER A 269 51.29 2.37 -64.98
CA SER A 269 52.36 2.35 -65.98
C SER A 269 52.32 3.65 -66.76
N ASP A 270 52.71 4.73 -66.07
CA ASP A 270 53.60 5.77 -66.60
C ASP A 270 53.78 6.88 -65.56
N HIS A 271 55.01 7.06 -65.08
CA HIS A 271 55.37 8.20 -64.25
C HIS A 271 55.22 9.50 -65.06
N LYS A 272 54.39 10.44 -64.59
CA LYS A 272 54.62 11.88 -64.80
C LYS A 272 53.88 12.73 -63.75
N THR A 273 54.68 13.40 -62.92
CA THR A 273 54.32 14.46 -61.98
C THR A 273 53.54 15.59 -62.66
N VAL A 274 52.33 15.92 -62.19
CA VAL A 274 51.75 17.27 -62.40
C VAL A 274 50.86 17.70 -61.22
N THR A 275 51.13 18.95 -60.82
CA THR A 275 50.48 19.85 -59.86
C THR A 275 48.97 20.05 -60.09
N ILE A 276 48.23 20.20 -58.98
CA ILE A 276 46.79 20.48 -58.93
C ILE A 276 46.45 21.78 -59.69
N LYS A 277 45.47 21.72 -60.60
CA LYS A 277 44.60 22.85 -60.97
C LYS A 277 43.16 22.37 -61.20
N GLU A 278 42.25 23.21 -60.71
CA GLU A 278 40.80 23.09 -60.58
C GLU A 278 40.04 22.63 -61.83
N VAL A 279 38.88 22.01 -61.61
CA VAL A 279 37.91 21.62 -62.63
C VAL A 279 37.19 22.87 -63.18
N LYS A 280 37.09 22.97 -64.51
CA LYS A 280 35.95 23.60 -65.17
C LYS A 280 35.49 22.79 -66.39
N ASN A 281 34.28 22.27 -66.25
CA ASN A 281 33.14 22.32 -67.19
C ASN A 281 33.40 22.18 -68.70
N GLY A 282 32.68 21.26 -69.35
CA GLY A 282 32.42 21.37 -70.79
C GLY A 282 32.14 20.06 -71.53
N SER A 283 30.85 19.73 -71.67
CA SER A 283 30.16 19.35 -72.92
C SER A 283 31.02 18.95 -74.14
N THR A 284 30.80 17.75 -74.71
CA THR A 284 30.04 17.53 -75.97
C THR A 284 30.25 16.09 -76.50
N VAL A 285 29.12 15.45 -76.83
CA VAL A 285 28.77 14.74 -78.09
C VAL A 285 29.89 14.02 -78.86
N GLY A 286 29.67 12.72 -79.15
CA GLY A 286 30.34 12.08 -80.29
C GLY A 286 30.34 10.56 -80.37
N THR A 287 29.21 10.01 -80.83
CA THR A 287 29.12 9.03 -81.94
C THR A 287 29.76 7.62 -81.82
N ASP A 288 28.84 6.65 -81.79
CA ASP A 288 28.65 5.61 -82.81
C ASP A 288 29.66 4.46 -82.99
N ASN A 289 29.04 3.31 -83.30
CA ASN A 289 29.54 2.10 -83.92
C ASN A 289 30.22 1.03 -83.06
N GLY A 290 29.39 0.08 -82.59
CA GLY A 290 29.01 -1.02 -83.48
C GLY A 290 30.03 -2.13 -83.70
N ARG A 291 29.66 -3.30 -83.14
CA ARG A 291 29.90 -4.68 -83.64
C ARG A 291 31.35 -5.08 -83.98
N ARG A 292 31.84 -6.11 -83.29
CA ARG A 292 31.86 -7.50 -83.80
C ARG A 292 32.41 -8.49 -82.78
N SER A 293 31.67 -9.60 -82.72
CA SER A 293 32.04 -10.94 -82.27
C SER A 293 33.48 -11.34 -82.61
N ASP A 294 34.16 -11.99 -81.67
CA ASP A 294 35.08 -13.08 -82.03
C ASP A 294 35.08 -14.20 -80.98
N ASN A 295 35.24 -15.41 -81.51
CA ASN A 295 35.05 -16.71 -80.91
C ASN A 295 36.24 -17.16 -80.05
N GLY A 296 35.92 -17.95 -79.02
CA GLY A 296 36.54 -19.24 -78.68
C GLY A 296 38.07 -19.38 -78.64
N ASN A 297 38.59 -19.59 -77.43
CA ASN A 297 39.71 -20.51 -77.17
C ASN A 297 39.38 -21.37 -75.93
N PRO A 298 39.39 -22.72 -76.04
CA PRO A 298 39.20 -23.64 -74.92
C PRO A 298 40.49 -23.81 -74.11
N ASP A 299 40.37 -24.32 -72.89
CA ASP A 299 41.47 -24.62 -71.94
C ASP A 299 42.01 -23.44 -71.10
N GLY A 300 41.21 -23.03 -70.11
CA GLY A 300 41.69 -22.49 -68.84
C GLY A 300 41.32 -23.47 -67.71
N PRO A 301 42.15 -23.61 -66.65
CA PRO A 301 41.83 -24.54 -65.56
C PRO A 301 40.54 -24.09 -64.90
N ALA A 302 39.63 -25.04 -64.63
CA ALA A 302 38.40 -24.78 -63.90
C ALA A 302 38.74 -23.98 -62.63
N ARG A 303 38.23 -22.75 -62.54
CA ARG A 303 38.13 -22.07 -61.25
C ARG A 303 37.22 -22.96 -60.41
N ASP A 304 37.71 -23.44 -59.27
CA ASP A 304 36.85 -24.02 -58.25
C ASP A 304 35.79 -22.98 -57.88
N GLU A 305 34.61 -23.09 -58.50
CA GLU A 305 33.42 -22.35 -58.12
C GLU A 305 33.16 -22.67 -56.65
N LYS A 306 33.16 -21.63 -55.81
CA LYS A 306 32.86 -21.75 -54.39
C LYS A 306 31.46 -22.37 -54.28
N LYS A 307 31.41 -23.65 -53.89
CA LYS A 307 30.13 -24.34 -53.66
C LYS A 307 29.43 -23.68 -52.49
N LEU A 308 28.26 -23.10 -52.74
CA LEU A 308 27.41 -22.46 -51.74
C LEU A 308 26.04 -23.14 -51.75
N PRO A 309 25.38 -23.28 -50.58
CA PRO A 309 23.96 -23.61 -50.51
C PRO A 309 23.09 -22.52 -51.16
N ASP A 310 21.84 -22.84 -51.43
CA ASP A 310 20.83 -21.91 -51.98
C ASP A 310 19.45 -22.33 -51.48
N LEU A 311 19.11 -21.85 -50.28
CA LEU A 311 17.83 -22.07 -49.66
C LEU A 311 16.76 -21.32 -50.45
N VAL A 312 15.60 -21.93 -50.56
CA VAL A 312 14.50 -21.37 -51.34
C VAL A 312 13.18 -21.83 -50.77
N VAL A 313 12.18 -20.95 -50.82
CA VAL A 313 10.78 -21.34 -50.67
C VAL A 313 10.24 -21.64 -52.06
N SER A 314 10.27 -22.92 -52.44
CA SER A 314 9.97 -23.35 -53.80
C SER A 314 8.48 -23.39 -54.11
N ASP A 315 7.60 -23.57 -53.12
CA ASP A 315 6.15 -23.56 -53.34
C ASP A 315 5.32 -23.28 -52.08
N LEU A 316 4.07 -22.84 -52.29
CA LEU A 316 3.04 -22.73 -51.27
C LEU A 316 1.79 -23.49 -51.75
N LEU A 317 1.35 -24.47 -50.97
CA LEU A 317 0.28 -25.41 -51.33
C LEU A 317 -0.85 -25.36 -50.30
N LEU A 318 -2.07 -25.54 -50.78
CA LEU A 318 -3.25 -25.78 -49.95
C LEU A 318 -3.70 -27.24 -50.06
N GLY A 319 -3.91 -27.90 -48.92
CA GLY A 319 -4.51 -29.22 -48.83
C GLY A 319 -6.03 -29.20 -49.04
N ASN A 320 -6.62 -30.35 -49.36
CA ASN A 320 -8.08 -30.47 -49.44
C ASN A 320 -8.72 -30.35 -48.05
N SER A 321 -9.76 -29.52 -47.93
CA SER A 321 -10.62 -29.48 -46.74
C SER A 321 -11.31 -30.83 -46.52
N THR A 322 -11.18 -31.40 -45.33
CA THR A 322 -11.97 -32.59 -44.92
C THR A 322 -13.32 -32.23 -44.31
N THR A 323 -13.49 -30.98 -43.86
CA THR A 323 -14.65 -30.48 -43.12
C THR A 323 -15.59 -29.61 -43.97
N GLY A 324 -15.11 -29.11 -45.11
CA GLY A 324 -15.84 -28.16 -45.97
C GLY A 324 -15.42 -26.70 -45.74
N SER A 325 -14.76 -26.40 -44.62
CA SER A 325 -14.16 -25.12 -44.22
C SER A 325 -12.63 -25.23 -44.13
N GLY A 326 -11.91 -24.14 -44.40
CA GLY A 326 -10.45 -24.03 -44.32
C GLY A 326 -9.63 -24.99 -45.20
N ALA A 327 -8.32 -24.75 -45.30
CA ALA A 327 -7.39 -25.59 -46.06
C ALA A 327 -5.99 -25.60 -45.43
N ALA A 328 -5.37 -26.78 -45.31
CA ALA A 328 -4.04 -26.93 -44.71
C ALA A 328 -2.97 -26.20 -45.55
N LEU A 329 -2.33 -25.18 -44.99
CA LEU A 329 -1.21 -24.51 -45.66
C LEU A 329 0.05 -25.36 -45.57
N THR A 330 0.77 -25.52 -46.67
CA THR A 330 2.06 -26.22 -46.73
C THR A 330 3.05 -25.41 -47.53
N ALA A 331 4.19 -25.03 -46.92
CA ALA A 331 5.32 -24.48 -47.63
C ALA A 331 6.31 -25.59 -48.02
N VAL A 332 6.80 -25.54 -49.25
CA VAL A 332 7.88 -26.39 -49.72
C VAL A 332 9.18 -25.58 -49.66
N ILE A 333 10.10 -26.00 -48.79
CA ILE A 333 11.43 -25.41 -48.66
C ILE A 333 12.46 -26.33 -49.30
N GLY A 334 13.49 -25.77 -49.94
CA GLY A 334 14.51 -26.55 -50.63
C GLY A 334 15.89 -25.94 -50.55
N ASN A 335 16.88 -26.69 -51.01
CA ASN A 335 18.23 -26.20 -51.27
C ASN A 335 18.60 -26.48 -52.73
N THR A 336 18.53 -25.47 -53.58
CA THR A 336 18.88 -25.52 -55.01
C THR A 336 20.37 -25.32 -55.28
N GLY A 337 21.17 -25.20 -54.21
CA GLY A 337 22.57 -24.83 -54.27
C GLY A 337 23.47 -26.03 -54.54
N THR A 338 24.78 -25.80 -54.46
CA THR A 338 25.80 -26.83 -54.74
C THR A 338 26.50 -27.35 -53.48
N ALA A 339 26.13 -26.85 -52.30
CA ALA A 339 26.61 -27.31 -50.99
C ALA A 339 25.45 -27.57 -50.01
N GLU A 340 25.71 -28.42 -49.00
CA GLU A 340 24.75 -28.74 -47.93
C GLU A 340 24.73 -27.66 -46.84
N VAL A 341 23.59 -27.50 -46.16
CA VAL A 341 23.43 -26.58 -45.02
C VAL A 341 23.69 -27.32 -43.72
N THR A 342 24.57 -26.75 -42.87
CA THR A 342 24.94 -27.34 -41.57
C THR A 342 24.33 -26.60 -40.38
N GLN A 343 24.01 -25.33 -40.57
CA GLN A 343 23.43 -24.44 -39.57
C GLN A 343 21.94 -24.72 -39.39
N ASP A 344 21.40 -24.32 -38.24
CA ASP A 344 19.95 -24.27 -38.03
C ASP A 344 19.40 -22.92 -38.48
N VAL A 345 18.57 -22.95 -39.51
CA VAL A 345 17.83 -21.81 -40.03
C VAL A 345 16.39 -21.82 -39.50
N THR A 346 15.75 -20.66 -39.54
CA THR A 346 14.37 -20.49 -39.11
C THR A 346 13.48 -20.17 -40.31
N VAL A 347 12.31 -20.80 -40.37
CA VAL A 347 11.27 -20.55 -41.36
C VAL A 347 10.17 -19.72 -40.70
N TYR A 348 9.79 -18.62 -41.33
CA TYR A 348 8.79 -17.68 -40.82
C TYR A 348 7.60 -17.62 -41.78
N PHE A 349 6.39 -17.56 -41.23
CA PHE A 349 5.13 -17.45 -41.95
C PHE A 349 4.41 -16.18 -41.54
N TRP A 350 4.11 -15.31 -42.49
CA TRP A 350 3.24 -14.15 -42.31
C TRP A 350 1.93 -14.35 -43.05
N LEU A 351 0.82 -14.01 -42.40
CA LEU A 351 -0.52 -13.93 -42.97
C LEU A 351 -0.94 -12.47 -42.95
N ASP A 352 -1.24 -11.90 -44.12
CA ASP A 352 -1.68 -10.51 -44.27
C ASP A 352 -0.75 -9.52 -43.51
N ASP A 353 0.55 -9.70 -43.70
CA ASP A 353 1.65 -8.96 -43.08
C ASP A 353 1.84 -9.15 -41.55
N VAL A 354 1.07 -10.03 -40.92
CA VAL A 354 1.22 -10.42 -39.51
C VAL A 354 2.03 -11.72 -39.40
N LEU A 355 3.10 -11.73 -38.59
CA LEU A 355 3.88 -12.95 -38.35
C LEU A 355 3.09 -13.92 -37.46
N GLU A 356 2.70 -15.07 -38.01
CA GLU A 356 1.86 -16.06 -37.31
C GLU A 356 2.67 -17.25 -36.81
N TRP A 357 3.56 -17.80 -37.64
CA TRP A 357 4.28 -19.03 -37.29
C TRP A 357 5.77 -18.97 -37.55
N THR A 358 6.52 -19.67 -36.70
CA THR A 358 7.98 -19.76 -36.76
C THR A 358 8.43 -21.18 -36.50
N TYR A 359 9.18 -21.77 -37.44
CA TYR A 359 9.70 -23.13 -37.33
C TYR A 359 11.22 -23.12 -37.36
N ASN A 360 11.85 -23.62 -36.32
CA ASN A 360 13.29 -23.83 -36.34
C ASN A 360 13.60 -25.15 -37.06
N SER A 361 14.53 -25.15 -38.00
CA SER A 361 14.92 -26.36 -38.74
C SER A 361 15.46 -27.49 -37.86
N SER A 362 15.87 -27.20 -36.61
CA SER A 362 16.23 -28.21 -35.62
C SER A 362 15.04 -29.06 -35.14
N THR A 363 13.81 -28.53 -35.16
CA THR A 363 12.59 -29.20 -34.68
C THR A 363 11.77 -29.86 -35.78
N LEU A 364 12.08 -29.60 -37.06
CA LEU A 364 11.40 -30.23 -38.18
C LEU A 364 11.70 -31.74 -38.26
N ALA A 365 10.65 -32.54 -38.50
CA ALA A 365 10.77 -33.99 -38.67
C ALA A 365 11.50 -34.36 -39.96
N ASP A 366 11.23 -33.63 -41.04
CA ASP A 366 11.94 -33.73 -42.31
C ASP A 366 12.92 -32.55 -42.48
N LYS A 367 14.20 -32.89 -42.71
CA LYS A 367 15.30 -31.94 -42.90
C LYS A 367 16.04 -32.19 -44.21
N THR A 368 15.43 -32.95 -45.12
CA THR A 368 16.03 -33.28 -46.42
C THR A 368 16.36 -32.03 -47.23
N PHE A 369 15.65 -30.91 -47.03
CA PHE A 369 15.99 -29.61 -47.61
C PHE A 369 17.42 -29.14 -47.29
N LYS A 370 18.07 -29.61 -46.23
CA LYS A 370 19.47 -29.23 -45.94
C LYS A 370 20.47 -29.86 -46.92
N LYS A 371 20.08 -30.92 -47.65
CA LYS A 371 20.94 -31.60 -48.64
C LYS A 371 20.89 -30.89 -49.99
N VAL A 372 21.94 -31.03 -50.79
CA VAL A 372 21.99 -30.52 -52.17
C VAL A 372 20.83 -31.10 -52.99
N GLY A 373 19.97 -30.23 -53.53
CA GLY A 373 18.78 -30.58 -54.31
C GLY A 373 17.64 -31.20 -53.49
N GLY A 374 17.75 -31.20 -52.15
CA GLY A 374 16.72 -31.72 -51.27
C GLY A 374 15.60 -30.71 -51.04
N SER A 375 14.41 -31.21 -50.67
CA SER A 375 13.24 -30.40 -50.33
C SER A 375 12.47 -31.00 -49.17
N SER A 376 11.93 -30.18 -48.29
CA SER A 376 11.08 -30.57 -47.17
C SER A 376 9.80 -29.74 -47.16
N THR A 377 8.75 -30.27 -46.53
CA THR A 377 7.49 -29.56 -46.35
C THR A 377 7.32 -29.08 -44.91
N VAL A 378 6.87 -27.85 -44.75
CA VAL A 378 6.49 -27.28 -43.46
C VAL A 378 5.02 -26.90 -43.54
N SER A 379 4.18 -27.58 -42.76
CA SER A 379 2.73 -27.33 -42.72
C SER A 379 2.37 -26.84 -41.33
N PRO A 380 2.07 -25.55 -41.15
CA PRO A 380 1.71 -25.01 -39.86
C PRO A 380 0.31 -25.44 -39.40
N GLN A 381 -0.70 -24.82 -39.99
CA GLN A 381 -2.13 -24.92 -39.63
C GLN A 381 -2.97 -24.72 -40.91
N HIS A 382 -4.29 -24.88 -40.78
CA HIS A 382 -5.24 -24.52 -41.84
C HIS A 382 -5.41 -23.00 -41.94
N ILE A 383 -5.70 -22.50 -43.15
CA ILE A 383 -6.08 -21.10 -43.41
C ILE A 383 -7.47 -21.05 -44.03
N GLU A 384 -8.15 -19.91 -43.89
CA GLU A 384 -9.49 -19.69 -44.42
C GLU A 384 -9.60 -18.39 -45.23
N GLY A 385 -10.51 -18.41 -46.20
CA GLY A 385 -10.76 -17.28 -47.09
C GLY A 385 -9.54 -16.92 -47.95
N THR A 386 -9.57 -15.73 -48.54
CA THR A 386 -8.46 -15.20 -49.33
C THR A 386 -7.43 -14.55 -48.42
N ARG A 387 -6.22 -15.11 -48.36
CA ARG A 387 -5.12 -14.64 -47.50
C ARG A 387 -3.85 -14.43 -48.29
N THR A 388 -3.08 -13.39 -47.94
CA THR A 388 -1.73 -13.19 -48.48
C THR A 388 -0.72 -13.84 -47.56
N ILE A 389 -0.09 -14.91 -48.06
CA ILE A 389 0.88 -15.71 -47.31
C ILE A 389 2.29 -15.33 -47.76
N LYS A 390 3.14 -14.90 -46.84
CA LYS A 390 4.59 -14.78 -47.06
C LYS A 390 5.31 -15.81 -46.23
N VAL A 391 6.22 -16.55 -46.84
CA VAL A 391 7.11 -17.49 -46.15
C VAL A 391 8.55 -17.14 -46.47
N CYS A 392 9.39 -17.07 -45.45
CA CYS A 392 10.81 -16.85 -45.62
C CYS A 392 11.63 -17.86 -44.83
N ILE A 393 12.76 -18.29 -45.39
CA ILE A 393 13.79 -19.08 -44.72
C ILE A 393 15.07 -18.26 -44.62
N ASP A 394 15.84 -18.46 -43.55
CA ASP A 394 17.13 -17.79 -43.32
C ASP A 394 17.12 -16.24 -43.39
N THR A 395 16.09 -15.59 -42.84
CA THR A 395 15.95 -14.13 -42.85
C THR A 395 17.02 -13.33 -42.09
N ARG A 396 17.94 -14.02 -41.42
CA ARG A 396 19.06 -13.42 -40.68
C ARG A 396 20.40 -13.65 -41.39
N ASP A 397 20.37 -14.16 -42.63
CA ASP A 397 21.52 -14.49 -43.47
C ASP A 397 22.58 -15.31 -42.69
N ILE A 398 22.12 -16.34 -41.96
CA ILE A 398 22.98 -17.17 -41.11
C ILE A 398 23.80 -18.13 -41.98
N VAL A 399 23.23 -18.57 -43.09
CA VAL A 399 23.89 -19.36 -44.12
C VAL A 399 24.30 -18.41 -45.23
N ALA A 400 25.56 -18.46 -45.65
CA ALA A 400 26.00 -17.69 -46.82
C ALA A 400 25.59 -18.45 -48.09
N GLU A 401 24.75 -17.83 -48.93
CA GLU A 401 24.05 -18.52 -50.00
C GLU A 401 24.56 -18.09 -51.38
N SER A 402 24.24 -18.87 -52.42
CA SER A 402 24.53 -18.44 -53.80
C SER A 402 23.58 -17.35 -54.30
N ASN A 403 22.39 -17.24 -53.68
CA ASN A 403 21.41 -16.20 -53.94
C ASN A 403 20.66 -15.90 -52.63
N GLU A 404 20.70 -14.65 -52.18
CA GLU A 404 20.02 -14.23 -50.94
C GLU A 404 18.58 -13.72 -51.23
N ASN A 405 18.16 -13.68 -52.50
CA ASN A 405 16.91 -13.03 -52.92
C ASN A 405 15.74 -14.00 -53.20
N ASN A 406 15.96 -15.31 -53.12
CA ASN A 406 14.97 -16.39 -53.30
C ASN A 406 14.56 -17.08 -51.98
N ASN A 407 15.07 -16.56 -50.86
CA ASN A 407 14.78 -17.02 -49.51
C ASN A 407 13.34 -16.77 -49.06
N CYS A 408 12.60 -15.90 -49.77
CA CYS A 408 11.21 -15.56 -49.48
C CYS A 408 10.30 -15.82 -50.68
N ARG A 409 9.07 -16.27 -50.40
CA ARG A 409 7.97 -16.33 -51.36
C ARG A 409 6.71 -15.73 -50.75
N THR A 410 5.98 -14.96 -51.55
CA THR A 410 4.68 -14.40 -51.18
C THR A 410 3.64 -14.78 -52.22
N GLU A 411 2.50 -15.29 -51.77
CA GLU A 411 1.40 -15.73 -52.62
C GLU A 411 0.06 -15.46 -51.95
N THR A 412 -0.94 -15.05 -52.73
CA THR A 412 -2.32 -14.94 -52.25
C THR A 412 -3.04 -16.27 -52.55
N LEU A 413 -3.54 -16.92 -51.50
CA LEU A 413 -4.20 -18.21 -51.58
C LEU A 413 -5.68 -18.07 -51.18
N GLU A 414 -6.57 -18.82 -51.84
CA GLU A 414 -8.00 -18.85 -51.55
C GLU A 414 -8.37 -20.20 -50.94
N ALA A 415 -8.75 -20.20 -49.66
CA ALA A 415 -9.29 -21.36 -48.95
C ALA A 415 -10.81 -21.23 -48.77
N PRO A 416 -11.55 -22.35 -48.59
CA PRO A 416 -12.98 -22.31 -48.27
C PRO A 416 -13.26 -21.42 -47.05
N GLU A 417 -14.35 -20.65 -47.09
CA GLU A 417 -14.80 -19.82 -45.96
C GLU A 417 -15.28 -20.71 -44.80
N GLY A 418 -14.94 -20.31 -43.57
CA GLY A 418 -15.42 -20.94 -42.34
C GLY A 418 -16.88 -20.63 -41.98
N ASP A 419 -17.49 -21.49 -41.17
CA ASP A 419 -18.85 -21.33 -40.63
C ASP A 419 -18.91 -21.38 -39.09
N PHE A 420 -17.75 -21.37 -38.43
CA PHE A 420 -17.64 -21.41 -36.98
C PHE A 420 -18.22 -20.16 -36.33
N THR A 421 -19.08 -20.36 -35.34
CA THR A 421 -19.77 -19.27 -34.64
C THR A 421 -19.68 -19.38 -33.13
N ILE A 422 -19.53 -18.23 -32.48
CA ILE A 422 -19.72 -18.07 -31.04
C ILE A 422 -21.10 -17.45 -30.81
N SER A 423 -21.91 -18.06 -29.94
CA SER A 423 -23.26 -17.61 -29.60
C SER A 423 -23.51 -17.61 -28.09
N ASP A 424 -24.68 -17.11 -27.67
CA ASP A 424 -25.13 -17.08 -26.27
C ASP A 424 -24.10 -16.50 -25.28
N VAL A 425 -23.40 -15.44 -25.71
CA VAL A 425 -22.35 -14.81 -24.92
C VAL A 425 -22.94 -13.99 -23.78
N GLY A 426 -22.52 -14.29 -22.55
CA GLY A 426 -22.96 -13.61 -21.35
C GLY A 426 -21.85 -13.44 -20.32
N THR A 427 -22.04 -12.48 -19.42
CA THR A 427 -21.21 -12.33 -18.22
C THR A 427 -22.06 -12.39 -16.96
N ARG A 428 -21.52 -12.95 -15.88
CA ARG A 428 -22.18 -13.07 -14.58
C ARG A 428 -21.32 -12.51 -13.48
N ARG A 429 -21.94 -11.84 -12.51
CA ARG A 429 -21.30 -11.27 -11.32
C ARG A 429 -20.99 -12.33 -10.27
N LEU A 430 -20.12 -13.28 -10.61
CA LEU A 430 -19.75 -14.37 -9.70
C LEU A 430 -18.24 -14.36 -9.48
N ASP A 431 -17.83 -14.74 -8.27
CA ASP A 431 -16.45 -15.08 -7.95
C ASP A 431 -16.11 -16.52 -8.37
N ALA A 432 -14.87 -16.95 -8.13
CA ALA A 432 -14.41 -18.31 -8.44
C ALA A 432 -15.13 -19.41 -7.64
N SER A 433 -15.79 -19.07 -6.53
CA SER A 433 -16.57 -20.00 -5.70
C SER A 433 -18.06 -20.01 -6.07
N GLY A 434 -18.49 -19.17 -7.01
CA GLY A 434 -19.88 -19.03 -7.43
C GLY A 434 -20.74 -18.11 -6.55
N ASN A 435 -20.13 -17.30 -5.67
CA ASN A 435 -20.85 -16.28 -4.90
C ASN A 435 -20.96 -14.97 -5.70
N ALA A 436 -21.96 -14.14 -5.37
CA ALA A 436 -22.13 -12.83 -6.00
C ALA A 436 -20.90 -11.93 -5.76
N SER A 437 -20.40 -11.28 -6.81
CA SER A 437 -19.25 -10.38 -6.76
C SER A 437 -19.40 -9.20 -7.71
N GLU A 438 -19.21 -7.99 -7.17
CA GLU A 438 -19.30 -6.76 -7.97
C GLU A 438 -18.03 -6.48 -8.79
N THR A 439 -16.87 -7.01 -8.35
CA THR A 439 -15.56 -6.75 -8.94
C THR A 439 -15.04 -7.91 -9.81
N LEU A 440 -15.72 -9.06 -9.86
CA LEU A 440 -15.34 -10.21 -10.69
C LEU A 440 -16.44 -10.59 -11.68
N ARG A 441 -16.06 -11.29 -12.77
CA ARG A 441 -16.97 -11.71 -13.84
C ARG A 441 -16.66 -13.13 -14.34
N THR A 442 -17.68 -13.98 -14.34
CA THR A 442 -17.68 -15.26 -15.07
C THR A 442 -18.16 -15.02 -16.50
N PHE A 443 -17.56 -15.71 -17.47
CA PHE A 443 -17.93 -15.64 -18.88
C PHE A 443 -18.58 -16.94 -19.34
N ASP A 444 -19.73 -16.84 -19.99
CA ASP A 444 -20.47 -17.97 -20.56
C ASP A 444 -20.60 -17.77 -22.07
N PHE A 445 -20.35 -18.80 -22.87
CA PHE A 445 -20.54 -18.78 -24.32
C PHE A 445 -20.74 -20.18 -24.91
N GLN A 446 -21.33 -20.24 -26.11
CA GLN A 446 -21.51 -21.45 -26.89
C GLN A 446 -20.78 -21.37 -28.23
N THR A 447 -20.37 -22.51 -28.77
CA THR A 447 -19.66 -22.61 -30.06
C THR A 447 -20.38 -23.60 -30.99
N SER A 448 -20.39 -23.35 -32.30
CA SER A 448 -21.01 -24.27 -33.27
C SER A 448 -20.25 -25.59 -33.42
N GLY A 449 -18.96 -25.60 -33.07
CA GLY A 449 -18.07 -26.76 -33.12
C GLY A 449 -17.15 -26.91 -31.89
N PRO A 450 -16.40 -28.02 -31.79
CA PRO A 450 -15.38 -28.26 -30.77
C PRO A 450 -14.23 -27.24 -30.83
N LEU A 451 -13.55 -26.97 -29.71
CA LEU A 451 -12.48 -25.97 -29.64
C LEU A 451 -11.07 -26.57 -29.58
N ASP A 452 -10.14 -25.96 -30.32
CA ASP A 452 -8.70 -26.12 -30.06
C ASP A 452 -8.27 -25.22 -28.90
N HIS A 453 -8.53 -23.92 -29.04
CA HIS A 453 -8.21 -22.91 -28.03
C HIS A 453 -9.22 -21.75 -28.03
N TYR A 454 -9.23 -21.00 -26.93
CA TYR A 454 -9.93 -19.72 -26.86
C TYR A 454 -9.09 -18.67 -26.12
N ARG A 455 -9.38 -17.41 -26.40
CA ARG A 455 -8.80 -16.25 -25.74
C ARG A 455 -9.91 -15.29 -25.30
N ILE A 456 -9.86 -14.83 -24.05
CA ILE A 456 -10.72 -13.77 -23.54
C ILE A 456 -9.86 -12.56 -23.21
N ARG A 457 -10.20 -11.40 -23.77
CA ARG A 457 -9.57 -10.11 -23.46
C ARG A 457 -10.59 -9.17 -22.84
N ILE A 458 -10.16 -8.41 -21.84
CA ILE A 458 -10.95 -7.36 -21.22
C ILE A 458 -10.17 -6.05 -21.32
N TRP A 459 -10.82 -4.98 -21.74
CA TRP A 459 -10.28 -3.62 -21.77
C TRP A 459 -11.07 -2.74 -20.82
N ASN A 460 -10.37 -1.81 -20.16
CA ASN A 460 -11.03 -0.78 -19.37
C ASN A 460 -11.67 0.31 -20.27
N SER A 461 -12.38 1.24 -19.64
CA SER A 461 -13.07 2.36 -20.31
C SER A 461 -12.16 3.26 -21.15
N SER A 462 -10.85 3.24 -20.88
CA SER A 462 -9.84 4.00 -21.64
C SER A 462 -9.28 3.22 -22.83
N GLY A 463 -9.74 2.00 -23.08
CA GLY A 463 -9.28 1.13 -24.16
C GLY A 463 -7.96 0.41 -23.88
N ASN A 464 -7.43 0.48 -22.64
CA ASN A 464 -6.24 -0.27 -22.26
C ASN A 464 -6.62 -1.71 -21.87
N LEU A 465 -5.80 -2.68 -22.27
CA LEU A 465 -5.99 -4.08 -21.89
C LEU A 465 -5.89 -4.19 -20.37
N HIS A 466 -6.95 -4.70 -19.74
CA HIS A 466 -7.04 -4.96 -18.32
C HIS A 466 -6.45 -6.32 -17.99
N ASP A 467 -7.01 -7.39 -18.57
CA ASP A 467 -6.52 -8.76 -18.43
C ASP A 467 -6.77 -9.55 -19.72
N GLU A 468 -5.96 -10.60 -19.91
CA GLU A 468 -6.10 -11.57 -21.00
C GLU A 468 -5.98 -12.99 -20.44
N LEU A 469 -6.89 -13.87 -20.85
CA LEU A 469 -6.81 -15.31 -20.67
C LEU A 469 -6.61 -15.96 -22.03
N VAL A 470 -5.63 -16.87 -22.15
CA VAL A 470 -5.49 -17.79 -23.28
C VAL A 470 -5.55 -19.21 -22.74
N GLN A 471 -6.46 -20.03 -23.26
CA GLN A 471 -6.65 -21.40 -22.82
C GLN A 471 -6.66 -22.36 -24.01
N GLN A 472 -5.78 -23.36 -23.95
CA GLN A 472 -5.80 -24.50 -24.84
C GLN A 472 -6.72 -25.59 -24.28
N VAL A 473 -7.54 -26.18 -25.13
CA VAL A 473 -8.68 -27.01 -24.73
C VAL A 473 -8.62 -28.40 -25.34
N MET A 474 -8.22 -28.54 -26.61
CA MET A 474 -8.18 -29.80 -27.37
C MET A 474 -9.38 -30.72 -27.09
N SER A 475 -10.60 -30.17 -27.11
CA SER A 475 -11.82 -30.92 -26.83
C SER A 475 -12.49 -31.34 -28.13
N SER A 476 -12.83 -32.62 -28.29
CA SER A 476 -13.43 -33.12 -29.53
C SER A 476 -14.96 -33.08 -29.56
N SER A 477 -15.63 -32.57 -28.53
CA SER A 477 -17.11 -32.59 -28.48
C SER A 477 -17.79 -31.52 -27.62
N GLN A 478 -17.07 -30.72 -26.85
CA GLN A 478 -17.69 -29.72 -25.97
C GLN A 478 -17.97 -28.42 -26.73
N THR A 479 -19.20 -27.90 -26.60
CA THR A 479 -19.65 -26.68 -27.27
C THR A 479 -20.21 -25.62 -26.32
N ASN A 480 -20.35 -25.92 -25.02
CA ASN A 480 -20.80 -24.97 -23.99
C ASN A 480 -19.65 -24.69 -23.02
N TRP A 481 -19.39 -23.42 -22.75
CA TRP A 481 -18.23 -22.97 -21.98
C TRP A 481 -18.63 -22.01 -20.86
N THR A 482 -18.15 -22.28 -19.66
CA THR A 482 -18.23 -21.38 -18.49
C THR A 482 -16.82 -21.18 -17.96
N VAL A 483 -16.34 -19.94 -18.00
CA VAL A 483 -14.98 -19.56 -17.60
C VAL A 483 -15.03 -18.77 -16.30
N LEU A 484 -14.49 -19.37 -15.23
CA LEU A 484 -14.43 -18.76 -13.90
C LEU A 484 -13.37 -17.65 -13.83
N PRO A 485 -13.54 -16.63 -12.96
CA PRO A 485 -12.70 -15.42 -12.93
C PRO A 485 -11.36 -15.58 -12.21
N THR A 486 -10.80 -16.78 -12.07
CA THR A 486 -9.54 -16.99 -11.32
C THR A 486 -8.33 -16.27 -11.93
N TRP A 487 -8.43 -15.90 -13.21
CA TRP A 487 -7.43 -15.17 -13.99
C TRP A 487 -7.67 -13.65 -14.00
N LEU A 488 -8.83 -13.19 -13.52
CA LEU A 488 -9.28 -11.81 -13.66
C LEU A 488 -8.90 -10.99 -12.42
N THR A 489 -8.13 -9.93 -12.62
CA THR A 489 -7.84 -8.94 -11.58
C THR A 489 -9.14 -8.22 -11.20
N PRO A 490 -9.39 -7.93 -9.89
CA PRO A 490 -10.61 -7.24 -9.47
C PRO A 490 -10.84 -5.93 -10.22
N LEU A 491 -12.01 -5.82 -10.84
CA LEU A 491 -12.43 -4.69 -11.66
C LEU A 491 -12.78 -3.48 -10.77
N ALA A 492 -12.36 -2.28 -11.19
CA ALA A 492 -12.77 -1.04 -10.55
C ALA A 492 -14.28 -0.77 -10.75
N LEU A 493 -14.96 -0.40 -9.66
CA LEU A 493 -16.40 -0.11 -9.62
C LEU A 493 -16.78 1.13 -10.44
N GLY A 494 -18.03 1.16 -10.94
CA GLY A 494 -18.58 2.28 -11.71
C GLY A 494 -17.99 2.47 -13.11
N GLN A 495 -17.19 1.52 -13.61
CA GLN A 495 -16.53 1.60 -14.92
C GLN A 495 -17.21 0.69 -15.95
N THR A 496 -17.16 1.13 -17.21
CA THR A 496 -17.50 0.29 -18.37
C THR A 496 -16.27 -0.48 -18.81
N TYR A 497 -16.42 -1.78 -18.99
CA TYR A 497 -15.41 -2.65 -19.58
C TYR A 497 -15.92 -3.22 -20.89
N THR A 498 -15.01 -3.35 -21.85
CA THR A 498 -15.25 -4.04 -23.11
C THR A 498 -14.54 -5.39 -23.04
N PHE A 499 -15.15 -6.44 -23.56
CA PHE A 499 -14.51 -7.74 -23.66
C PHE A 499 -14.61 -8.30 -25.08
N GLN A 500 -13.69 -9.20 -25.42
CA GLN A 500 -13.69 -9.99 -26.65
C GLN A 500 -13.38 -11.44 -26.29
N ILE A 501 -14.16 -12.35 -26.86
CA ILE A 501 -13.91 -13.78 -26.86
C ILE A 501 -13.53 -14.16 -28.29
N HIS A 502 -12.30 -14.60 -28.46
CA HIS A 502 -11.79 -15.23 -29.66
C HIS A 502 -11.77 -16.74 -29.44
N ALA A 503 -12.28 -17.54 -30.36
CA ALA A 503 -12.20 -18.99 -30.25
C ALA A 503 -11.94 -19.62 -31.62
N GLU A 504 -11.15 -20.70 -31.62
CA GLU A 504 -10.77 -21.45 -32.80
C GLU A 504 -11.31 -22.88 -32.74
N GLU A 505 -11.93 -23.31 -33.83
CA GLU A 505 -12.46 -24.65 -33.99
C GLU A 505 -11.33 -25.69 -34.13
N TYR A 506 -11.55 -26.84 -33.49
CA TYR A 506 -10.59 -27.93 -33.43
C TYR A 506 -10.24 -28.48 -34.81
N LEU A 507 -8.95 -28.41 -35.18
CA LEU A 507 -8.32 -28.94 -36.40
C LEU A 507 -8.71 -28.26 -37.73
N THR A 508 -9.59 -27.27 -37.73
CA THR A 508 -10.01 -26.58 -38.96
C THR A 508 -9.35 -25.21 -39.13
N GLY A 509 -8.90 -24.59 -38.03
CA GLY A 509 -8.38 -23.22 -38.04
C GLY A 509 -9.47 -22.16 -38.25
N ASP A 510 -10.73 -22.58 -38.29
CA ASP A 510 -11.89 -21.68 -38.33
C ASP A 510 -11.99 -20.94 -37.00
N ALA A 511 -12.20 -19.63 -37.05
CA ALA A 511 -12.11 -18.78 -35.87
C ALA A 511 -13.22 -17.73 -35.88
N ASN A 512 -13.72 -17.41 -34.69
CA ASN A 512 -14.69 -16.33 -34.55
C ASN A 512 -14.35 -15.46 -33.34
N ASP A 513 -14.75 -14.19 -33.45
CA ASP A 513 -14.60 -13.15 -32.44
C ASP A 513 -15.97 -12.58 -32.08
N VAL A 514 -16.36 -12.70 -30.81
CA VAL A 514 -17.54 -12.02 -30.27
C VAL A 514 -17.13 -11.12 -29.12
N GLY A 515 -17.52 -9.86 -29.22
CA GLY A 515 -17.28 -8.86 -28.19
C GLY A 515 -18.57 -8.37 -27.53
N GLY A 516 -18.40 -7.76 -26.36
CA GLY A 516 -19.48 -7.12 -25.64
C GLY A 516 -18.96 -6.09 -24.65
N THR A 517 -19.89 -5.45 -23.95
CA THR A 517 -19.56 -4.50 -22.88
C THR A 517 -20.37 -4.83 -21.65
N PHE A 518 -19.78 -4.63 -20.47
CA PHE A 518 -20.51 -4.66 -19.20
C PHE A 518 -20.05 -3.50 -18.31
N VAL A 519 -20.88 -3.15 -17.35
CA VAL A 519 -20.58 -2.09 -16.38
C VAL A 519 -20.47 -2.74 -15.00
N THR A 520 -19.43 -2.39 -14.26
CA THR A 520 -19.38 -2.64 -12.80
C THR A 520 -20.23 -1.60 -12.11
N GLU A 521 -21.10 -1.99 -11.19
CA GLU A 521 -21.89 -0.98 -10.46
C GLU A 521 -20.96 -0.03 -9.72
N ALA A 522 -21.32 1.25 -9.67
CA ALA A 522 -20.62 2.19 -8.80
C ALA A 522 -20.76 1.68 -7.37
N ALA A 523 -19.74 1.92 -6.54
CA ALA A 523 -19.96 1.88 -5.09
C ALA A 523 -21.21 2.73 -4.83
N ALA A 524 -22.17 2.21 -4.05
CA ALA A 524 -23.30 3.01 -3.63
C ALA A 524 -22.73 4.29 -3.02
N VAL A 525 -22.94 5.42 -3.70
CA VAL A 525 -22.68 6.72 -3.09
C VAL A 525 -23.74 6.82 -2.01
N VAL A 526 -23.38 6.42 -0.79
CA VAL A 526 -24.13 6.84 0.38
C VAL A 526 -23.97 8.36 0.38
N ALA A 527 -25.03 9.07 0.05
CA ALA A 527 -25.03 10.53 0.20
C ALA A 527 -24.63 10.82 1.65
N SER A 528 -23.60 11.65 1.86
CA SER A 528 -23.26 12.08 3.20
C SER A 528 -24.51 12.70 3.83
N PRO A 529 -24.90 12.28 5.04
CA PRO A 529 -26.07 12.81 5.72
C PRO A 529 -25.88 14.31 5.94
N ALA A 530 -26.98 15.07 5.83
CA ALA A 530 -26.98 16.51 6.09
C ALA A 530 -26.46 16.84 7.50
N LEU A 531 -26.75 15.98 8.48
CA LEU A 531 -26.26 16.06 9.86
C LEU A 531 -25.80 14.69 10.37
N GLU A 532 -24.58 14.61 10.86
CA GLU A 532 -23.94 13.40 11.40
C GLU A 532 -23.57 13.61 12.88
N LEU A 533 -23.79 12.59 13.72
CA LEU A 533 -23.41 12.57 15.14
C LEU A 533 -22.30 11.54 15.39
N SER A 534 -21.23 11.93 16.08
CA SER A 534 -20.10 11.07 16.44
C SER A 534 -19.67 11.27 17.90
N VAL A 535 -18.92 10.33 18.47
CA VAL A 535 -18.31 10.46 19.82
C VAL A 535 -16.87 10.90 19.67
N LYS A 536 -16.42 11.81 20.53
CA LYS A 536 -15.02 12.23 20.62
C LYS A 536 -14.37 11.56 21.84
N SER A 537 -13.27 10.85 21.65
CA SER A 537 -12.62 10.03 22.69
C SER A 537 -11.66 10.85 23.56
N GLU A 538 -11.93 11.02 24.87
CA GLU A 538 -11.06 11.69 25.87
C GLU A 538 -11.30 11.09 27.31
N PRO A 539 -10.54 11.45 28.39
CA PRO A 539 -10.09 10.51 29.44
C PRO A 539 -11.13 10.00 30.45
N TYR A 540 -10.85 8.82 31.01
CA TYR A 540 -11.57 8.15 32.10
C TYR A 540 -11.54 8.99 33.39
N ASN A 541 -12.70 9.51 33.82
CA ASN A 541 -12.84 10.36 35.01
C ASN A 541 -13.49 9.60 36.18
N THR A 542 -13.02 9.91 37.40
CA THR A 542 -13.57 9.39 38.65
C THR A 542 -14.27 10.51 39.42
N TYR A 543 -15.50 10.25 39.87
CA TYR A 543 -16.35 11.20 40.61
C TYR A 543 -16.84 10.60 41.92
N THR A 544 -17.16 11.45 42.90
CA THR A 544 -17.83 11.03 44.14
C THR A 544 -19.33 11.13 44.02
N ARG A 545 -20.08 10.27 44.72
CA ARG A 545 -21.54 10.41 44.86
C ARG A 545 -21.94 11.82 45.31
N GLY A 546 -23.08 12.31 44.84
CA GLY A 546 -23.61 13.64 45.15
C GLY A 546 -23.05 14.78 44.28
N GLN A 547 -22.05 14.54 43.43
CA GLN A 547 -21.49 15.57 42.56
C GLN A 547 -22.46 15.99 41.46
N SER A 548 -22.65 17.30 41.25
CA SER A 548 -23.69 17.83 40.36
C SER A 548 -23.26 18.03 38.90
N ASN A 549 -21.97 17.86 38.59
CA ASN A 549 -21.37 18.16 37.28
C ASN A 549 -20.42 17.05 36.81
N ALA A 550 -20.81 15.79 36.95
CA ALA A 550 -20.02 14.67 36.44
C ALA A 550 -20.07 14.63 34.90
N TYR A 551 -18.92 14.71 34.25
CA TYR A 551 -18.83 14.72 32.79
C TYR A 551 -18.95 13.32 32.19
N MET A 552 -20.03 13.10 31.41
CA MET A 552 -20.43 11.81 30.85
C MET A 552 -19.94 11.56 29.42
N GLY A 553 -19.38 12.56 28.74
CA GLY A 553 -18.76 12.38 27.42
C GLY A 553 -19.04 13.51 26.45
N GLU A 554 -18.25 13.53 25.37
CA GLU A 554 -18.33 14.49 24.27
C GLU A 554 -18.90 13.85 23.01
N PHE A 555 -19.82 14.58 22.39
CA PHE A 555 -20.38 14.27 21.10
C PHE A 555 -20.03 15.39 20.12
N THR A 556 -19.91 15.02 18.85
CA THR A 556 -19.60 15.93 17.76
C THR A 556 -20.68 15.83 16.69
N PHE A 557 -21.30 16.97 16.38
CA PHE A 557 -22.23 17.12 15.27
C PHE A 557 -21.52 17.71 14.06
N THR A 558 -21.54 16.99 12.95
CA THR A 558 -21.01 17.44 11.66
C THR A 558 -22.17 17.77 10.74
N ASN A 559 -22.31 19.04 10.36
CA ASN A 559 -23.33 19.49 9.42
C ASN A 559 -22.70 19.64 8.02
N SER A 560 -23.10 18.80 7.08
CA SER A 560 -22.67 18.83 5.68
C SER A 560 -23.64 19.58 4.76
N ALA A 561 -24.78 20.03 5.30
CA ALA A 561 -25.73 20.84 4.56
C ALA A 561 -25.21 22.27 4.34
N SER A 562 -25.69 22.90 3.27
CA SER A 562 -25.43 24.32 2.99
C SER A 562 -26.15 25.28 3.95
N ASP A 563 -27.13 24.78 4.71
CA ASP A 563 -27.89 25.51 5.72
C ASP A 563 -27.51 25.07 7.13
N ALA A 564 -27.68 25.95 8.11
CA ALA A 564 -27.57 25.58 9.52
C ALA A 564 -28.70 24.61 9.90
N VAL A 565 -28.41 23.69 10.82
CA VAL A 565 -29.37 22.72 11.35
C VAL A 565 -29.58 22.98 12.83
N GLU A 566 -30.83 23.15 13.22
CA GLU A 566 -31.25 23.26 14.62
C GLU A 566 -31.53 21.87 15.16
N VAL A 567 -30.78 21.46 16.18
CA VAL A 567 -31.06 20.23 16.92
C VAL A 567 -32.03 20.61 18.04
N GLN A 568 -33.21 20.01 18.05
CA GLN A 568 -34.30 20.32 18.99
C GLN A 568 -34.18 19.49 20.26
N ASP A 569 -34.04 18.17 20.09
CA ASP A 569 -33.99 17.22 21.20
C ASP A 569 -32.85 16.22 20.97
N ILE A 570 -32.17 15.80 22.05
CA ILE A 570 -31.25 14.67 22.05
C ILE A 570 -31.62 13.74 23.20
N THR A 571 -31.79 12.47 22.90
CA THR A 571 -32.10 11.39 23.84
C THR A 571 -30.91 10.45 23.93
N PHE A 572 -30.45 10.20 25.15
CA PHE A 572 -29.43 9.20 25.42
C PHE A 572 -29.91 8.22 26.48
N GLN A 573 -29.31 7.04 26.49
CA GLN A 573 -29.53 6.04 27.50
C GLN A 573 -28.34 5.97 28.45
N LEU A 574 -28.60 6.00 29.75
CA LEU A 574 -27.62 5.74 30.78
C LEU A 574 -27.55 4.23 31.05
N VAL A 575 -26.35 3.67 30.98
CA VAL A 575 -26.03 2.27 31.28
C VAL A 575 -24.85 2.21 32.25
N GLY A 576 -24.62 1.06 32.88
CA GLY A 576 -23.58 0.95 33.89
C GLY A 576 -23.55 -0.37 34.63
N ASP A 577 -22.54 -0.53 35.48
CA ASP A 577 -22.42 -1.61 36.47
C ASP A 577 -22.72 -1.05 37.86
N THR A 578 -23.59 -1.71 38.62
CA THR A 578 -23.98 -1.37 40.00
C THR A 578 -23.49 -2.36 41.04
N ASP A 579 -22.81 -3.45 40.63
CA ASP A 579 -22.34 -4.49 41.54
C ASP A 579 -20.80 -4.52 41.70
N GLY A 580 -20.08 -3.79 40.85
CA GLY A 580 -18.64 -3.59 40.90
C GLY A 580 -17.82 -4.78 40.42
N ASN A 581 -18.43 -5.79 39.79
CA ASN A 581 -17.76 -7.02 39.35
C ASN A 581 -17.83 -7.28 37.83
N GLN A 582 -18.43 -6.40 37.01
CA GLN A 582 -18.63 -6.68 35.58
C GLN A 582 -17.97 -5.68 34.62
N VAL A 583 -17.19 -6.23 33.69
CA VAL A 583 -16.82 -5.61 32.41
C VAL A 583 -17.30 -6.60 31.33
N PRO A 584 -18.09 -6.20 30.31
CA PRO A 584 -18.31 -4.84 29.80
C PRO A 584 -19.63 -4.15 30.21
N VAL A 585 -19.63 -2.82 30.13
CA VAL A 585 -20.60 -1.82 30.67
C VAL A 585 -21.95 -1.71 29.92
N ASN A 586 -22.47 -2.81 29.37
CA ASN A 586 -23.63 -2.76 28.45
C ASN A 586 -24.96 -3.24 29.04
N GLU A 587 -25.04 -3.48 30.35
CA GLU A 587 -26.27 -3.90 31.00
C GLU A 587 -27.23 -2.71 31.21
N ASN A 588 -28.52 -2.95 30.92
CA ASN A 588 -29.57 -1.99 31.25
C ASN A 588 -29.76 -2.00 32.76
N ILE A 589 -29.28 -0.96 33.46
CA ILE A 589 -29.49 -0.84 34.89
C ILE A 589 -30.96 -0.53 35.14
N SER A 590 -31.63 -1.43 35.86
CA SER A 590 -32.92 -1.14 36.45
C SER A 590 -32.72 -0.14 37.59
N ASN A 591 -33.33 1.04 37.47
CA ASN A 591 -33.26 2.13 38.45
C ASN A 591 -32.00 3.02 38.43
N VAL A 592 -31.38 3.26 37.27
CA VAL A 592 -30.22 4.18 37.17
C VAL A 592 -30.51 5.59 37.72
N GLN A 593 -31.78 6.03 37.75
CA GLN A 593 -32.19 7.29 38.38
C GLN A 593 -31.89 7.36 39.89
N ASN A 594 -31.68 6.21 40.54
CA ASN A 594 -31.26 6.15 41.93
C ASN A 594 -29.78 6.51 42.12
N HIS A 595 -28.99 6.54 41.03
CA HIS A 595 -27.55 6.79 41.02
C HIS A 595 -27.20 8.08 40.27
N ILE A 596 -27.96 8.42 39.22
CA ILE A 596 -27.84 9.65 38.44
C ILE A 596 -29.21 10.34 38.42
N SER A 597 -29.36 11.53 39.01
CA SER A 597 -30.66 12.18 39.16
C SER A 597 -31.10 12.97 37.94
N SER A 598 -30.14 13.62 37.27
CA SER A 598 -30.44 14.55 36.18
C SER A 598 -29.22 14.78 35.30
N CYS A 599 -29.42 15.20 34.06
CA CYS A 599 -28.36 15.53 33.14
C CYS A 599 -28.68 16.80 32.35
N PHE A 600 -27.65 17.42 31.77
CA PHE A 600 -27.75 18.59 30.91
C PHE A 600 -26.55 18.61 29.95
N ALA A 601 -26.58 19.50 28.98
CA ALA A 601 -25.52 19.65 28.01
C ALA A 601 -24.92 21.05 27.94
N LYS A 602 -23.64 21.09 27.56
CA LYS A 602 -22.86 22.31 27.33
C LYS A 602 -22.17 22.26 25.96
N ASN A 603 -21.89 23.45 25.43
CA ASN A 603 -20.93 23.67 24.36
C ASN A 603 -19.84 24.59 24.93
N GLY A 604 -18.65 24.05 25.16
CA GLY A 604 -17.61 24.69 25.96
C GLY A 604 -18.15 25.02 27.37
N SER A 605 -18.09 26.29 27.77
CA SER A 605 -18.59 26.75 29.07
C SER A 605 -20.10 27.07 29.09
N THR A 606 -20.79 27.06 27.95
CA THR A 606 -22.16 27.55 27.82
C THR A 606 -23.15 26.40 27.89
N MET A 607 -24.16 26.48 28.76
CA MET A 607 -25.25 25.50 28.82
C MET A 607 -26.16 25.66 27.61
N VAL A 608 -26.42 24.56 26.90
CA VAL A 608 -27.20 24.55 25.64
C VAL A 608 -28.53 23.80 25.74
N SER A 609 -28.75 23.05 26.84
CA SER A 609 -30.01 22.38 27.16
C SER A 609 -30.59 22.86 28.50
N SER A 610 -31.82 22.46 28.79
CA SER A 610 -32.34 22.39 30.16
C SER A 610 -31.65 21.29 30.98
N VAL A 611 -31.92 21.28 32.29
CA VAL A 611 -31.53 20.18 33.20
C VAL A 611 -32.70 19.22 33.27
N GLU A 612 -32.48 17.98 32.84
CA GLU A 612 -33.54 16.98 32.69
C GLU A 612 -33.34 15.80 33.63
N GLY A 613 -34.45 15.30 34.18
CA GLY A 613 -34.44 14.16 35.08
C GLY A 613 -34.23 12.84 34.36
N VAL A 614 -33.67 11.85 35.07
CA VAL A 614 -33.46 10.51 34.52
C VAL A 614 -34.73 9.67 34.62
N GLY A 615 -35.16 9.10 33.50
CA GLY A 615 -36.31 8.19 33.42
C GLY A 615 -36.05 6.86 34.14
N THR A 616 -37.12 6.16 34.53
CA THR A 616 -37.04 4.86 35.21
C THR A 616 -36.46 3.74 34.34
N ASP A 617 -36.47 3.95 33.02
CA ASP A 617 -35.91 3.12 31.97
C ASP A 617 -34.45 3.49 31.61
N GLY A 618 -33.90 4.50 32.30
CA GLY A 618 -32.56 5.01 32.09
C GLY A 618 -32.39 5.92 30.89
N PHE A 619 -33.48 6.33 30.23
CA PHE A 619 -33.41 7.32 29.16
C PHE A 619 -33.48 8.73 29.74
N VAL A 620 -32.76 9.64 29.09
CA VAL A 620 -32.80 11.08 29.35
C VAL A 620 -32.94 11.77 28.00
N THR A 621 -33.98 12.58 27.87
CA THR A 621 -34.20 13.43 26.70
C THR A 621 -33.90 14.86 27.10
N LEU A 622 -32.83 15.44 26.56
CA LEU A 622 -32.56 16.86 26.62
C LEU A 622 -33.40 17.55 25.56
N ASP A 623 -34.53 18.10 25.99
CA ASP A 623 -35.43 18.85 25.11
C ASP A 623 -35.04 20.34 25.02
N SER A 624 -35.67 21.03 24.06
CA SER A 624 -35.58 22.49 23.93
C SER A 624 -34.14 23.02 23.82
N LEU A 625 -33.28 22.29 23.10
CA LEU A 625 -31.89 22.68 22.87
C LEU A 625 -31.82 24.06 22.20
N ASN A 626 -31.19 25.01 22.87
CA ASN A 626 -30.98 26.36 22.34
C ASN A 626 -29.68 26.40 21.52
N TRP A 627 -29.63 25.58 20.48
CA TRP A 627 -28.38 25.31 19.76
C TRP A 627 -28.58 25.03 18.28
N ALA A 628 -27.74 25.65 17.46
CA ALA A 628 -27.72 25.48 16.01
C ALA A 628 -26.31 25.09 15.55
N VAL A 629 -26.24 24.04 14.72
CA VAL A 629 -25.02 23.55 14.08
C VAL A 629 -24.89 24.27 12.74
N ALA A 630 -23.95 25.22 12.62
CA ALA A 630 -23.82 25.99 11.39
C ALA A 630 -23.43 25.11 10.19
N SER A 631 -23.72 25.60 8.98
CA SER A 631 -23.42 24.87 7.74
C SER A 631 -21.93 24.59 7.57
N ASN A 632 -21.62 23.42 7.00
CA ASN A 632 -20.26 22.95 6.73
C ASN A 632 -19.33 23.02 7.95
N GLY A 633 -19.86 22.72 9.14
CA GLY A 633 -19.18 22.89 10.41
C GLY A 633 -19.23 21.64 11.28
N ILE A 634 -18.27 21.57 12.20
CA ILE A 634 -18.15 20.54 13.23
C ILE A 634 -18.35 21.24 14.57
N TYR A 635 -19.25 20.74 15.40
CA TYR A 635 -19.61 21.34 16.67
C TYR A 635 -19.63 20.31 17.80
N GLU A 636 -19.10 20.72 18.95
CA GLU A 636 -18.96 19.89 20.15
C GLU A 636 -20.16 20.05 21.10
N PHE A 637 -20.51 18.95 21.75
CA PHE A 637 -21.64 18.80 22.65
C PHE A 637 -21.26 17.90 23.81
N ASP A 638 -21.12 18.49 24.99
CA ASP A 638 -20.71 17.80 26.21
C ASP A 638 -21.92 17.47 27.08
N VAL A 639 -22.01 16.23 27.56
CA VAL A 639 -23.05 15.81 28.50
C VAL A 639 -22.51 15.78 29.93
N TYR A 640 -23.25 16.38 30.85
CA TYR A 640 -22.96 16.37 32.28
C TYR A 640 -24.17 15.85 33.06
N CYS A 641 -23.92 15.13 34.15
CA CYS A 641 -24.97 14.62 35.02
C CYS A 641 -24.70 14.90 36.49
N ALA A 642 -25.78 14.92 37.27
CA ALA A 642 -25.77 14.99 38.72
C ALA A 642 -25.91 13.59 39.31
N LEU A 643 -24.95 13.21 40.15
CA LEU A 643 -24.92 11.94 40.86
C LEU A 643 -25.74 12.05 42.14
N THR A 644 -26.51 11.02 42.47
CA THR A 644 -27.29 11.01 43.72
C THR A 644 -26.41 10.78 44.94
N THR A 645 -26.94 11.11 46.11
CA THR A 645 -26.33 10.79 47.41
C THR A 645 -26.81 9.46 47.98
N THR A 646 -27.67 8.72 47.28
CA THR A 646 -28.31 7.50 47.79
C THR A 646 -27.38 6.31 47.59
N LEU A 647 -26.98 5.67 48.69
CA LEU A 647 -26.23 4.40 48.64
C LEU A 647 -27.21 3.26 48.38
N VAL A 648 -27.13 2.64 47.20
CA VAL A 648 -28.00 1.51 46.84
C VAL A 648 -27.29 0.18 47.10
N ASP A 649 -25.97 0.08 46.89
CA ASP A 649 -25.26 -1.21 46.80
C ASP A 649 -24.01 -1.39 47.70
N GLY A 650 -23.82 -0.52 48.70
CA GLY A 650 -23.02 -0.87 49.89
C GLY A 650 -21.49 -0.90 49.77
N GLY A 651 -20.86 0.05 49.05
CA GLY A 651 -19.41 0.28 49.18
C GLY A 651 -18.57 0.16 47.90
N ASN A 652 -19.16 -0.27 46.79
CA ASN A 652 -18.41 -0.60 45.59
C ASN A 652 -18.27 0.59 44.63
N THR A 653 -17.21 0.53 43.83
CA THR A 653 -17.01 1.48 42.75
C THR A 653 -17.84 1.08 41.55
N ASP A 654 -18.68 1.99 41.08
CA ASP A 654 -19.60 1.78 39.96
C ASP A 654 -19.08 2.45 38.69
N LEU A 655 -19.54 1.97 37.54
CA LEU A 655 -19.16 2.50 36.22
C LEU A 655 -20.40 2.87 35.43
N TYR A 656 -20.50 4.10 34.92
CA TYR A 656 -21.66 4.58 34.14
C TYR A 656 -21.27 5.19 32.81
N LEU A 657 -22.10 5.02 31.78
CA LEU A 657 -21.90 5.49 30.41
C LEU A 657 -23.21 6.09 29.88
N ALA A 658 -23.11 7.18 29.10
CA ALA A 658 -24.21 7.69 28.28
C ALA A 658 -24.03 7.24 26.82
N ARG A 659 -25.04 6.58 26.23
CA ARG A 659 -25.00 6.07 24.85
C ARG A 659 -26.17 6.58 23.99
N VAL A 660 -25.90 6.77 22.70
CA VAL A 660 -26.89 7.10 21.66
C VAL A 660 -26.85 5.99 20.61
N ASN A 661 -27.93 5.22 20.46
CA ASN A 661 -27.88 3.93 19.74
C ASN A 661 -28.66 3.91 18.43
N ASP A 662 -29.36 5.00 18.08
CA ASP A 662 -30.07 5.09 16.82
C ASP A 662 -30.16 6.53 16.30
N VAL A 663 -30.50 6.68 15.02
CA VAL A 663 -30.70 7.98 14.35
C VAL A 663 -31.99 8.70 14.78
N ASN A 664 -32.87 8.03 15.53
CA ASN A 664 -34.10 8.62 16.07
C ASN A 664 -33.88 9.25 17.45
N SER A 665 -32.70 9.03 18.03
CA SER A 665 -32.30 9.57 19.32
C SER A 665 -32.14 11.09 19.29
N PHE A 666 -32.15 11.75 18.13
CA PHE A 666 -32.22 13.21 18.07
C PHE A 666 -33.22 13.73 17.03
N VAL A 667 -33.83 14.87 17.36
CA VAL A 667 -34.78 15.61 16.53
C VAL A 667 -34.07 16.85 15.99
N ALA A 668 -34.13 17.08 14.67
CA ALA A 668 -33.43 18.20 14.04
C ALA A 668 -34.22 18.74 12.85
N GLN A 669 -34.05 20.04 12.56
CA GLN A 669 -34.68 20.74 11.44
C GLN A 669 -33.71 21.73 10.78
N TYR A 670 -33.95 22.06 9.53
CA TYR A 670 -33.22 23.13 8.84
C TYR A 670 -33.60 24.50 9.44
N ALA A 671 -32.61 25.30 9.82
CA ALA A 671 -32.83 26.57 10.52
C ALA A 671 -33.62 27.58 9.67
N LEU A 672 -33.38 27.65 8.35
CA LEU A 672 -34.07 28.62 7.49
C LEU A 672 -35.50 28.22 7.15
N THR A 673 -35.78 26.93 7.04
CA THR A 673 -37.08 26.43 6.53
C THR A 673 -37.98 25.86 7.62
N GLY A 674 -37.42 25.48 8.78
CA GLY A 674 -38.13 24.74 9.83
C GLY A 674 -38.53 23.33 9.42
N ASN A 675 -38.04 22.82 8.28
CA ASN A 675 -38.35 21.47 7.82
C ASN A 675 -37.56 20.45 8.63
N ALA A 676 -38.25 19.45 9.17
CA ALA A 676 -37.62 18.33 9.87
C ALA A 676 -36.71 17.55 8.92
N LEU A 677 -35.52 17.18 9.41
CA LEU A 677 -34.63 16.26 8.69
C LEU A 677 -35.23 14.85 8.70
N SER A 678 -35.24 14.19 7.55
CA SER A 678 -35.58 12.78 7.42
C SER A 678 -34.51 11.89 8.08
N SER A 679 -34.84 10.63 8.37
CA SER A 679 -33.88 9.67 8.91
C SER A 679 -32.71 9.37 7.96
N SER A 680 -32.83 9.65 6.66
CA SER A 680 -31.72 9.55 5.69
C SER A 680 -30.82 10.78 5.67
N GLU A 681 -31.31 11.92 6.16
CA GLU A 681 -30.53 13.15 6.31
C GLU A 681 -29.81 13.22 7.67
N LYS A 682 -30.19 12.33 8.59
CA LYS A 682 -29.56 12.11 9.89
C LYS A 682 -28.71 10.84 9.86
N ALA A 683 -27.53 10.85 10.44
CA ALA A 683 -26.84 9.60 10.75
C ALA A 683 -26.09 9.66 12.07
N LEU A 684 -25.82 8.48 12.63
CA LEU A 684 -24.64 8.27 13.48
C LEU A 684 -23.40 8.31 12.57
N ASP A 685 -22.19 8.08 13.06
CA ASP A 685 -21.00 8.21 12.23
C ASP A 685 -21.09 7.45 10.88
N SER A 686 -20.20 7.71 9.94
CA SER A 686 -20.21 7.10 8.58
C SER A 686 -20.35 5.56 8.52
N THR A 687 -20.25 4.84 9.64
CA THR A 687 -20.47 3.39 9.77
C THR A 687 -21.87 2.99 10.27
N GLY A 688 -22.73 3.96 10.61
CA GLY A 688 -24.08 3.74 11.15
C GLY A 688 -24.11 3.30 12.61
N ALA A 689 -22.97 3.35 13.29
CA ALA A 689 -22.82 3.06 14.72
C ALA A 689 -22.23 4.29 15.40
N LEU A 690 -22.52 4.51 16.69
CA LEU A 690 -21.49 5.10 17.53
C LEU A 690 -20.52 3.96 17.81
N ASN A 691 -19.26 4.09 17.38
CA ASN A 691 -18.20 3.11 17.59
C ASN A 691 -18.46 2.31 18.87
N SER A 692 -18.72 1.00 18.75
CA SER A 692 -19.06 0.14 19.91
C SER A 692 -17.97 0.09 20.98
N ASP A 693 -16.79 0.64 20.65
CA ASP A 693 -15.59 0.76 21.47
C ASP A 693 -15.29 2.20 21.94
N ALA A 694 -16.02 3.22 21.48
CA ALA A 694 -15.92 4.59 21.99
C ALA A 694 -16.77 4.74 23.27
N GLN A 695 -16.37 4.02 24.32
CA GLN A 695 -17.06 4.00 25.60
C GLN A 695 -16.44 5.04 26.54
N HIS A 696 -17.08 6.20 26.70
CA HIS A 696 -16.77 7.10 27.80
C HIS A 696 -17.55 6.67 29.03
N SER A 697 -16.86 5.99 29.93
CA SER A 697 -17.43 5.56 31.19
C SER A 697 -16.85 6.36 32.35
N ILE A 698 -17.71 6.84 33.23
CA ILE A 698 -17.31 7.50 34.47
C ILE A 698 -17.28 6.50 35.62
N GLN A 699 -16.25 6.60 36.43
CA GLN A 699 -16.16 5.83 37.66
C GLN A 699 -16.80 6.62 38.80
N VAL A 700 -17.70 6.01 39.56
CA VAL A 700 -18.32 6.65 40.73
C VAL A 700 -17.89 5.92 41.99
N VAL A 701 -17.24 6.66 42.89
CA VAL A 701 -16.83 6.17 44.21
C VAL A 701 -17.77 6.69 45.29
N ASP A 702 -17.92 5.89 46.36
CA ASP A 702 -18.82 6.21 47.46
C ASP A 702 -18.34 7.39 48.33
N GLN A 703 -17.03 7.60 48.46
CA GLN A 703 -16.42 8.58 49.37
C GLN A 703 -15.11 9.13 48.79
N GLY A 704 -14.87 10.44 48.93
CA GLY A 704 -13.55 11.03 48.70
C GLY A 704 -12.58 10.72 49.85
N PHE A 705 -11.31 11.11 49.67
CA PHE A 705 -10.30 10.91 50.71
C PHE A 705 -9.27 12.04 50.74
N VAL A 706 -8.70 12.30 51.92
CA VAL A 706 -7.62 13.28 52.09
C VAL A 706 -6.31 12.55 52.35
N ILE A 707 -5.30 12.86 51.53
CA ILE A 707 -3.92 12.46 51.75
C ILE A 707 -3.25 13.54 52.59
N LEU A 708 -2.71 13.12 53.72
CA LEU A 708 -1.92 13.98 54.58
C LEU A 708 -0.45 13.55 54.49
N SER A 709 0.46 14.51 54.43
CA SER A 709 1.90 14.26 54.32
C SER A 709 2.71 15.44 54.88
N LEU A 710 4.03 15.29 55.02
CA LEU A 710 4.91 16.44 55.26
C LEU A 710 5.06 17.26 53.99
N HIS A 711 4.99 18.58 54.12
CA HIS A 711 5.33 19.49 53.04
C HIS A 711 6.86 19.60 52.92
N PRO A 712 7.43 19.73 51.71
CA PRO A 712 8.88 19.87 51.51
C PRO A 712 9.52 21.09 52.19
N SER A 713 8.73 22.12 52.53
CA SER A 713 9.20 23.28 53.30
C SER A 713 9.31 23.01 54.80
N THR A 714 8.90 21.83 55.28
CA THR A 714 9.16 21.42 56.67
C THR A 714 10.65 21.59 56.93
N PRO A 715 11.05 22.34 57.97
CA PRO A 715 12.46 22.56 58.21
C PRO A 715 13.18 21.21 58.43
N SER A 716 14.44 21.13 57.99
CA SER A 716 15.25 19.91 58.10
C SER A 716 16.59 20.24 58.75
N GLY A 717 16.88 19.58 59.89
CA GLY A 717 18.11 19.79 60.67
C GLY A 717 17.86 20.38 62.07
N ALA A 718 18.93 20.69 62.80
CA ALA A 718 18.83 21.32 64.12
C ALA A 718 18.48 22.81 63.96
N VAL A 719 17.35 23.24 64.53
CA VAL A 719 16.90 24.64 64.52
C VAL A 719 17.15 25.26 65.90
N THR A 720 17.72 26.46 65.94
CA THR A 720 17.87 27.21 67.21
C THR A 720 16.49 27.67 67.68
N LEU A 721 16.05 27.13 68.82
CA LEU A 721 14.80 27.51 69.44
C LEU A 721 14.97 28.82 70.22
N GLN A 722 14.04 29.75 70.04
CA GLN A 722 13.98 31.01 70.78
C GLN A 722 12.92 30.92 71.89
N PRO A 723 13.31 31.06 73.17
CA PRO A 723 12.35 31.14 74.28
C PRO A 723 11.41 32.32 74.09
N SER A 724 10.14 32.18 74.49
CA SER A 724 9.13 33.25 74.38
C SER A 724 8.88 33.76 72.94
N ALA A 725 9.30 33.02 71.92
CA ALA A 725 9.02 33.29 70.52
C ALA A 725 8.34 32.09 69.85
N LEU A 726 7.75 32.31 68.67
CA LEU A 726 7.19 31.23 67.85
C LEU A 726 8.31 30.56 67.07
N ASN A 727 8.40 29.24 67.24
CA ASN A 727 9.37 28.41 66.55
C ASN A 727 8.60 27.47 65.61
N GLU A 728 8.73 27.65 64.30
CA GLU A 728 8.10 26.74 63.34
C GLU A 728 8.79 25.36 63.37
N VAL A 729 8.02 24.31 63.62
CA VAL A 729 8.52 22.95 63.85
C VAL A 729 7.99 21.94 62.83
N GLY A 730 7.06 22.34 61.96
CA GLY A 730 6.57 21.48 60.88
C GLY A 730 5.62 22.19 59.94
N VAL A 731 5.63 21.77 58.67
CA VAL A 731 4.63 22.19 57.67
C VAL A 731 3.97 20.94 57.11
N PHE A 732 2.69 20.77 57.36
CA PHE A 732 1.91 19.63 56.88
C PHE A 732 1.21 19.99 55.59
N ARG A 733 1.07 19.01 54.70
CA ARG A 733 0.36 19.13 53.43
C ARG A 733 -0.87 18.23 53.45
N ALA A 734 -2.03 18.81 53.20
CA ALA A 734 -3.27 18.12 52.89
C ALA A 734 -3.54 18.18 51.39
N VAL A 735 -3.90 17.05 50.79
CA VAL A 735 -4.34 16.95 49.40
C VAL A 735 -5.64 16.17 49.38
N SER A 736 -6.72 16.80 48.95
CA SER A 736 -7.97 16.09 48.74
C SER A 736 -7.96 15.35 47.40
N GLN A 737 -8.70 14.26 47.31
CA GLN A 737 -8.94 13.51 46.09
C GLN A 737 -10.46 13.40 45.88
N TYR A 738 -10.89 13.76 44.68
CA TYR A 738 -12.23 13.60 44.12
C TYR A 738 -13.30 14.58 44.65
N GLU A 739 -13.13 15.19 45.83
CA GLU A 739 -14.07 16.20 46.36
C GLU A 739 -13.37 17.23 47.27
N ASP A 740 -14.02 18.38 47.48
CA ASP A 740 -13.59 19.36 48.48
C ASP A 740 -13.87 18.86 49.90
N VAL A 741 -12.87 18.97 50.78
CA VAL A 741 -12.99 18.48 52.16
C VAL A 741 -12.72 19.61 53.15
N ILE A 742 -13.59 19.75 54.16
CA ILE A 742 -13.35 20.59 55.33
C ILE A 742 -12.79 19.73 56.46
N MET A 743 -11.60 20.13 56.94
CA MET A 743 -11.05 19.62 58.19
C MET A 743 -11.53 20.50 59.35
N ASN A 744 -12.63 20.10 59.98
CA ASN A 744 -13.25 20.82 61.09
C ASN A 744 -12.41 20.77 62.37
N GLN A 745 -11.57 19.74 62.48
CA GLN A 745 -10.72 19.51 63.63
C GLN A 745 -9.39 18.93 63.17
N VAL A 746 -8.30 19.41 63.76
CA VAL A 746 -6.96 18.81 63.66
C VAL A 746 -6.36 18.68 65.04
N THR A 747 -5.72 17.54 65.30
CA THR A 747 -5.06 17.25 66.58
C THR A 747 -3.59 16.94 66.34
N PHE A 748 -2.74 17.54 67.16
CA PHE A 748 -1.32 17.29 67.17
C PHE A 748 -0.91 16.68 68.50
N TYR A 749 -0.05 15.68 68.43
CA TYR A 749 0.70 15.17 69.56
C TYR A 749 2.04 15.90 69.64
N VAL A 750 2.37 16.44 70.81
CA VAL A 750 3.60 17.16 71.09
C VAL A 750 4.41 16.36 72.11
N LYS A 751 5.62 15.97 71.73
CA LYS A 751 6.61 15.40 72.65
C LYS A 751 7.42 16.56 73.24
N ALA A 752 7.54 16.59 74.57
CA ALA A 752 8.16 17.64 75.41
C ALA A 752 7.24 18.81 75.85
N GLU A 753 5.98 18.50 76.20
CA GLU A 753 4.94 19.49 76.56
C GLU A 753 5.23 20.37 77.78
N SER A 754 5.98 19.89 78.78
CA SER A 754 6.13 20.61 80.06
C SER A 754 6.83 21.97 79.92
N THR A 755 7.44 22.24 78.76
CA THR A 755 8.12 23.50 78.43
C THR A 755 7.48 24.21 77.23
N VAL A 756 6.39 23.68 76.66
CA VAL A 756 5.62 24.29 75.57
C VAL A 756 4.45 25.07 76.18
N SER A 757 4.47 26.40 76.07
CA SER A 757 3.41 27.25 76.60
C SER A 757 2.17 27.24 75.70
N SER A 758 2.36 27.13 74.38
CA SER A 758 1.27 26.96 73.42
C SER A 758 1.77 26.40 72.09
N VAL A 759 0.84 25.79 71.36
CA VAL A 759 1.01 25.39 69.96
C VAL A 759 0.19 26.34 69.11
N VAL A 760 0.80 26.85 68.06
CA VAL A 760 0.17 27.74 67.11
C VAL A 760 0.12 27.03 65.75
N ILE A 761 -1.07 26.99 65.15
CA ILE A 761 -1.23 26.57 63.77
C ILE A 761 -1.57 27.76 62.91
N GLU A 762 -1.04 27.77 61.69
CA GLU A 762 -1.32 28.75 60.66
C GLU A 762 -1.68 28.04 59.35
N TYR A 763 -2.77 28.48 58.73
CA TYR A 763 -3.27 27.93 57.46
C TYR A 763 -4.01 29.03 56.70
N GLN A 764 -4.27 28.81 55.41
CA GLN A 764 -5.12 29.70 54.63
C GLN A 764 -6.58 29.22 54.67
N ASP A 765 -7.52 30.14 54.88
CA ASP A 765 -8.95 29.87 54.73
C ASP A 765 -9.37 29.85 53.25
N ALA A 766 -10.66 29.58 52.99
CA ALA A 766 -11.25 29.53 51.66
C ALA A 766 -11.15 30.85 50.85
N LEU A 767 -10.84 31.97 51.51
CA LEU A 767 -10.66 33.27 50.88
C LEU A 767 -9.17 33.62 50.69
N GLY A 768 -8.27 32.68 51.01
CA GLY A 768 -6.83 32.86 50.97
C GLY A 768 -6.26 33.70 52.14
N ASN A 769 -7.07 34.01 53.15
CA ASN A 769 -6.57 34.75 54.32
C ASN A 769 -5.83 33.80 55.25
N THR A 770 -4.72 34.28 55.80
CA THR A 770 -4.00 33.57 56.86
C THR A 770 -4.81 33.57 58.15
N VAL A 771 -5.16 32.37 58.63
CA VAL A 771 -5.82 32.13 59.91
C VAL A 771 -4.84 31.50 60.87
N THR A 772 -4.76 32.08 62.07
CA THR A 772 -3.91 31.60 63.16
C THR A 772 -4.78 31.09 64.30
N LYS A 773 -4.53 29.87 64.78
CA LYS A 773 -5.14 29.33 66.00
C LYS A 773 -4.08 28.96 67.02
N THR A 774 -4.35 29.25 68.28
CA THR A 774 -3.46 28.93 69.40
C THR A 774 -4.17 27.98 70.37
N GLY A 775 -3.46 26.94 70.80
CA GLY A 775 -3.95 25.94 71.75
C GLY A 775 -2.87 25.58 72.76
N VAL A 776 -3.27 25.05 73.90
CA VAL A 776 -2.34 24.58 74.95
C VAL A 776 -2.39 23.05 74.99
N PRO A 777 -1.24 22.35 74.91
CA PRO A 777 -1.22 20.90 75.02
C PRO A 777 -1.73 20.42 76.39
N VAL A 778 -2.57 19.39 76.40
CA VAL A 778 -3.02 18.70 77.62
C VAL A 778 -2.75 17.20 77.46
N GLY A 779 -1.78 16.67 78.20
CA GLY A 779 -1.50 15.23 78.28
C GLY A 779 -1.01 14.59 76.97
N GLY A 780 -0.30 15.35 76.15
CA GLY A 780 0.22 14.94 74.83
C GLY A 780 -0.29 15.82 73.73
N TYR A 781 -1.51 16.31 73.88
CA TYR A 781 -2.36 16.58 72.74
C TYR A 781 -2.87 18.01 72.76
N VAL A 782 -2.87 18.62 71.59
CA VAL A 782 -3.58 19.87 71.32
C VAL A 782 -4.56 19.63 70.20
N THR A 783 -5.81 20.00 70.42
CA THR A 783 -6.90 19.81 69.48
C THR A 783 -7.48 21.17 69.11
N PHE A 784 -7.48 21.48 67.82
CA PHE A 784 -8.03 22.72 67.28
C PHE A 784 -9.40 22.42 66.65
N SER A 785 -10.47 22.55 67.43
CA SER A 785 -11.84 22.43 66.93
C SER A 785 -12.29 23.71 66.18
N GLY A 786 -13.20 23.56 65.23
CA GLY A 786 -13.69 24.63 64.35
C GLY A 786 -12.57 25.23 63.50
N ALA A 787 -11.56 24.42 63.14
CA ALA A 787 -10.46 24.86 62.28
C ALA A 787 -10.97 25.18 60.87
N ASP A 788 -11.97 24.42 60.42
CA ASP A 788 -12.72 24.65 59.18
C ASP A 788 -11.78 24.88 57.98
N ILE A 789 -10.71 24.08 57.90
CA ILE A 789 -9.69 24.17 56.86
C ILE A 789 -10.30 23.56 55.59
N LEU A 790 -10.63 24.40 54.61
CA LEU A 790 -11.03 23.95 53.29
C LEU A 790 -9.81 23.38 52.56
N VAL A 791 -9.93 22.18 52.03
CA VAL A 791 -8.96 21.55 51.11
C VAL A 791 -9.69 21.28 49.81
N GLU A 792 -9.47 22.14 48.82
CA GLU A 792 -10.09 21.99 47.49
C GLU A 792 -9.54 20.75 46.77
N ASP A 793 -10.37 20.08 45.97
CA ASP A 793 -9.97 18.89 45.22
C ASP A 793 -8.71 19.13 44.39
N SER A 794 -7.79 18.16 44.44
CA SER A 794 -6.51 18.18 43.73
C SER A 794 -5.59 19.37 44.04
N THR A 795 -5.93 20.21 45.02
CA THR A 795 -5.08 21.28 45.52
C THR A 795 -4.27 20.85 46.74
N GLN A 796 -3.16 21.56 47.00
CA GLN A 796 -2.33 21.33 48.18
C GLN A 796 -2.58 22.45 49.19
N HIS A 797 -3.09 22.09 50.37
CA HIS A 797 -3.21 23.02 51.49
C HIS A 797 -2.08 22.80 52.50
N GLN A 798 -1.43 23.89 52.89
CA GLN A 798 -0.35 23.90 53.89
C GLN A 798 -0.91 24.26 55.26
N ILE A 799 -0.44 23.54 56.28
CA ILE A 799 -0.68 23.84 57.69
C ILE A 799 0.68 23.96 58.38
N SER A 800 1.09 25.18 58.68
CA SER A 800 2.29 25.45 59.46
C SER A 800 1.99 25.27 60.94
N VAL A 801 2.91 24.62 61.66
CA VAL A 801 2.82 24.38 63.10
C VAL A 801 4.04 24.95 63.79
N SER A 802 3.79 25.81 64.76
CA SER A 802 4.80 26.48 65.57
C SER A 802 4.60 26.21 67.06
N LEU A 803 5.69 26.16 67.80
CA LEU A 803 5.69 26.06 69.26
C LEU A 803 6.10 27.39 69.88
N MET A 804 5.32 27.86 70.84
CA MET A 804 5.76 28.86 71.80
C MET A 804 6.30 28.13 73.02
N LEU A 805 7.55 28.42 73.35
CA LEU A 805 8.26 27.76 74.44
C LEU A 805 8.33 28.67 75.66
N GLY A 806 8.19 28.08 76.84
CA GLY A 806 8.36 28.74 78.13
C GLY A 806 9.81 29.15 78.39
N THR A 807 10.06 29.69 79.58
CA THR A 807 11.41 30.14 79.99
C THR A 807 12.32 29.02 80.48
N ASP A 808 11.76 27.85 80.80
CA ASP A 808 12.43 26.74 81.48
C ASP A 808 12.88 25.65 80.49
N ILE A 809 13.56 26.03 79.40
CA ILE A 809 14.07 25.12 78.36
C ILE A 809 15.52 24.74 78.68
N SER A 810 15.87 23.44 78.58
CA SER A 810 17.25 22.98 78.74
C SER A 810 17.90 22.69 77.39
N VAL A 811 19.20 22.99 77.27
CA VAL A 811 20.00 22.60 76.11
C VAL A 811 19.97 21.07 75.96
N GLY A 812 19.57 20.57 74.80
CA GLY A 812 19.41 19.15 74.48
C GLY A 812 17.97 18.63 74.50
N ASP A 813 16.98 19.44 74.90
CA ASP A 813 15.56 19.03 74.89
C ASP A 813 15.06 18.81 73.46
N ASN A 814 14.36 17.67 73.24
CA ASN A 814 13.83 17.28 71.93
C ASN A 814 12.32 17.53 71.85
N TYR A 815 11.92 18.40 70.94
CA TYR A 815 10.53 18.70 70.64
C TYR A 815 10.13 18.01 69.35
N VAL A 816 9.04 17.23 69.40
CA VAL A 816 8.51 16.54 68.22
C VAL A 816 7.03 16.84 68.13
N VAL A 817 6.57 17.28 66.97
CA VAL A 817 5.14 17.43 66.68
C VAL A 817 4.73 16.38 65.66
N THR A 818 3.73 15.59 66.01
CA THR A 818 3.16 14.55 65.15
C THR A 818 1.69 14.87 64.93
N MET A 819 1.23 14.87 63.69
CA MET A 819 -0.21 14.97 63.43
C MET A 819 -0.89 13.65 63.77
N HIS A 820 -1.94 13.68 64.59
CA HIS A 820 -2.54 12.47 65.15
C HIS A 820 -3.43 11.76 64.11
N PRO A 821 -3.26 10.44 63.87
CA PRO A 821 -3.92 9.70 62.79
C PRO A 821 -5.42 9.46 62.98
N THR A 822 -6.00 9.81 64.12
CA THR A 822 -7.46 9.71 64.37
C THR A 822 -8.03 10.95 65.05
N GLY A 823 -7.25 12.03 65.14
CA GLY A 823 -7.61 13.23 65.88
C GLY A 823 -8.21 14.35 65.02
N TYR A 824 -8.83 13.99 63.90
CA TYR A 824 -9.43 14.92 62.96
C TYR A 824 -10.89 14.56 62.68
N ALA A 825 -11.69 15.59 62.41
CA ALA A 825 -13.07 15.46 61.99
C ALA A 825 -13.18 16.02 60.57
N LEU A 826 -13.28 15.11 59.60
CA LEU A 826 -13.46 15.44 58.19
C LEU A 826 -14.96 15.60 57.90
N GLY A 827 -15.31 16.64 57.16
CA GLY A 827 -16.63 16.80 56.58
C GLY A 827 -16.50 17.18 55.11
N ALA A 828 -17.21 16.49 54.23
CA ALA A 828 -17.33 16.92 52.84
C ALA A 828 -18.03 18.29 52.77
N VAL A 829 -17.58 19.16 51.87
CA VAL A 829 -18.27 20.43 51.60
C VAL A 829 -19.58 20.14 50.87
N GLY A 830 -20.72 20.61 51.40
CA GLY A 830 -21.99 20.59 50.66
C GLY A 830 -22.84 19.31 50.74
N GLN A 831 -22.46 18.28 51.51
CA GLN A 831 -23.33 17.14 51.80
C GLN A 831 -23.91 17.18 53.22
N THR A 832 -25.19 16.80 53.34
CA THR A 832 -25.85 16.58 54.64
C THR A 832 -25.17 15.44 55.38
N SER A 833 -24.24 15.78 56.28
CA SER A 833 -23.83 15.01 57.46
C SER A 833 -23.75 13.48 57.26
N GLY A 834 -22.58 12.96 56.86
CA GLY A 834 -22.27 11.56 57.17
C GLY A 834 -21.35 10.77 56.23
N ALA A 835 -20.92 11.30 55.08
CA ALA A 835 -19.98 10.57 54.24
C ALA A 835 -18.61 10.51 54.94
N MET A 836 -18.18 9.31 55.33
CA MET A 836 -16.88 9.13 55.99
C MET A 836 -15.79 9.38 54.96
N VAL A 837 -15.11 10.51 55.03
CA VAL A 837 -13.88 10.69 54.26
C VAL A 837 -12.85 9.73 54.83
N SER A 838 -12.36 8.79 54.02
CA SER A 838 -11.28 7.91 54.48
C SER A 838 -9.96 8.66 54.48
N SER A 839 -9.02 8.22 55.29
CA SER A 839 -7.67 8.78 55.32
C SER A 839 -6.68 7.63 55.28
N SER A 840 -5.76 7.64 54.31
CA SER A 840 -4.58 6.78 54.39
C SER A 840 -3.54 7.49 55.25
N MET A 841 -3.27 6.95 56.44
CA MET A 841 -2.17 7.45 57.27
C MET A 841 -1.32 6.31 57.82
N SER A 842 -0.02 6.50 57.68
CA SER A 842 0.98 6.10 58.66
C SER A 842 1.33 7.34 59.50
N ASN A 843 1.64 7.19 60.80
CA ASN A 843 1.92 8.33 61.69
C ASN A 843 2.88 9.36 61.05
N ILE A 844 2.38 10.54 60.68
CA ILE A 844 3.17 11.58 60.02
C ILE A 844 3.86 12.39 61.11
N VAL A 845 5.11 12.03 61.38
CA VAL A 845 5.96 12.72 62.35
C VAL A 845 6.55 13.95 61.69
N GLY A 846 6.38 15.13 62.30
CA GLY A 846 7.08 16.37 61.93
C GLY A 846 8.58 16.32 62.24
N MET A 847 9.25 17.48 62.18
CA MET A 847 10.67 17.55 62.51
C MET A 847 10.89 17.34 64.03
N THR A 848 12.00 16.69 64.39
CA THR A 848 12.54 16.72 65.77
C THR A 848 13.44 17.93 65.93
N VAL A 849 13.06 18.89 66.77
CA VAL A 849 13.87 20.06 67.06
C VAL A 849 14.57 19.89 68.39
N ILE A 850 15.88 20.17 68.41
CA ILE A 850 16.71 20.07 69.61
C ILE A 850 17.02 21.47 70.09
N ALA A 851 16.68 21.79 71.35
CA ALA A 851 17.10 23.04 71.96
C ALA A 851 18.64 23.11 72.00
N GLN A 852 19.22 24.09 71.30
CA GLN A 852 20.67 24.32 71.26
C GLN A 852 21.09 25.44 72.20
#